data_AF-A0A3A0CMP2-F1
#
_entry.id   AF-A0A3A0CMP2-F1
#
_cell.length_a   1.000
_cell.length_b   1.000
_cell.length_c   1.000
_cell.angle_alpha   90.00
_cell.angle_beta   90.00
_cell.angle_gamma   90.00
#
_symmetry.space_group_name_H-M   'P 1'
#
loop_
_entity.id
_entity.type
_entity.pdbx_description
1 polymer ?
#
loop_
_entity_poly.entity_id
_entity_poly.type
_entity_poly.pdbx_seq_one_letter_code
_entity_poly.pdbx_strand_id
1 'polypeptide(L)'
;MAAFSGSSAHGRSLWIARRVGNACGLSRADLHSHALGVTTVPRTDVIARRTLETTTRTIGEEIFKRAEEAAPSILSMEYLQNAAMQWMTRNEDLKLRLFRFVEVLPSLPTHEAVARHLQEYLGTSDEPHPSLPVPMQAALGFRNCRSVHAALAAWAVRLGCTLSARQFICGSTPEEAIASVLRMRHRGMTFTLDVLGETVIADRVARQLQELYIRLINRLGEVSASWPSVPLLDRAPWGPIPRVNVSIKLTGIVAKFDPIDPEGTTAAVLDRLRPIFGAARKRGAFVNIDMEHYAVKDLTFHIFKRILTEPEFAGWPDCGIVVQAYLRDAERDMEELIDWVRRRGVPIAIRLVKGAYWDAETAGAIRNGWPIPVYSYKWESDACFERCARMMLEHADIIRPAFASHNVRSIAAVLAMEKMLGLPPNTVEFQMLTGMGDQLKRALVAMKQRLRIYSPFGNLVSGMAYLIRRLIENTANESFLRQSFGGDAPIEQLLREPACFATPAPPPLPKPVIQDPDEYAEMNPFENEPDVDFSRPESRQAMQDALARARTLAGEKLPALIDGQPCEAGTWTASLNPSNPSQIVGRATDSDPALADKAVAAAGRTFEQWAAIPAVDRAAIVSRAADLLHARRFEAAAWVVLEVGKNWREAIGDVVEAIDYLRYYAYEMNRLTRRVRLRNLAGEANTYAYRPRGVAAVISPVSFPFALMTGMTAAALVSGNTVVVKPATQASVCANWLVRLLHEAGVPAGAVNFLPGRGEAVGDYLVRHPDVDLIAFTGSSAVGTRIVETAAQHRARHAFFKRVIADMGGKNSVIVDDDADIDEAVQATIASAFGFSGQKCTSCSRVIATAGVHDEFLAKLVEAAEGIQPAAADLPGTSFGPMIDAASLERARNWVEIGKKEARCVLEGRPAARSGANRPEGGYYFWPVIFADASPNARISQEEMLAPILTILKARGFEHAVEIANGTPYALTAGVFSRSPAHIELARRALHVGTLYLNRKTTVSRVDRQPFGGFGKSGLGIKTGGPDYLLQFMLPQTICENTMRHGFAPPGQERASPRATSHAEAQPTA
;
A
#
# COMPACT_ATOMS: atom_id res chain seq x y z
N MET A 1 -12.01 -29.82 -49.99
CA MET A 1 -11.56 -31.16 -50.40
C MET A 1 -10.04 -31.22 -50.28
N ALA A 2 -9.52 -32.24 -49.56
CA ALA A 2 -8.16 -32.82 -49.47
C ALA A 2 -6.93 -31.90 -49.65
N ALA A 3 -6.08 -31.62 -48.64
CA ALA A 3 -5.10 -32.45 -47.89
C ALA A 3 -3.84 -32.90 -48.67
N PHE A 4 -2.65 -32.34 -48.35
CA PHE A 4 -1.47 -33.03 -47.79
C PHE A 4 -0.19 -32.15 -47.69
N SER A 5 0.43 -32.15 -46.48
CA SER A 5 1.86 -32.13 -46.09
C SER A 5 2.94 -31.22 -46.73
N GLY A 6 3.81 -30.64 -45.87
CA GLY A 6 5.26 -30.57 -46.13
C GLY A 6 6.05 -29.33 -45.64
N SER A 7 6.80 -29.49 -44.54
CA SER A 7 8.11 -28.91 -44.13
C SER A 7 8.55 -27.50 -44.59
N SER A 8 8.74 -26.56 -43.66
CA SER A 8 10.01 -26.19 -42.98
C SER A 8 11.00 -25.34 -43.79
N ALA A 9 11.15 -24.09 -43.36
CA ALA A 9 12.32 -23.26 -43.60
C ALA A 9 12.38 -22.21 -42.47
N HIS A 10 13.50 -22.15 -41.77
CA HIS A 10 14.28 -20.94 -41.46
C HIS A 10 15.29 -21.28 -40.37
N GLY A 11 16.41 -21.84 -40.82
CA GLY A 11 17.67 -21.83 -40.10
C GLY A 11 18.54 -20.66 -40.54
N ARG A 12 19.34 -20.20 -39.58
CA ARG A 12 20.61 -19.45 -39.70
C ARG A 12 20.57 -17.93 -39.56
N SER A 13 20.82 -17.49 -38.33
CA SER A 13 21.80 -16.43 -38.05
C SER A 13 22.55 -16.78 -36.75
N LEU A 14 23.36 -17.85 -36.82
CA LEU A 14 24.31 -18.24 -35.79
C LEU A 14 25.67 -18.37 -36.49
N TRP A 15 26.20 -17.22 -36.91
CA TRP A 15 27.48 -17.06 -37.58
C TRP A 15 28.03 -15.68 -37.23
N ILE A 16 28.51 -15.52 -35.99
CA ILE A 16 29.64 -14.67 -35.53
C ILE A 16 29.91 -15.14 -34.08
N ALA A 17 30.53 -16.31 -33.93
CA ALA A 17 31.10 -16.78 -32.66
C ALA A 17 32.12 -17.90 -32.89
N ARG A 18 32.84 -17.87 -34.02
CA ARG A 18 33.76 -18.95 -34.43
C ARG A 18 35.20 -18.50 -34.69
N ARG A 19 35.62 -17.38 -34.09
CA ARG A 19 36.99 -16.87 -34.22
C ARG A 19 37.58 -16.24 -32.95
N VAL A 20 37.32 -16.80 -31.77
CA VAL A 20 38.17 -16.56 -30.56
C VAL A 20 38.22 -17.82 -29.67
N GLY A 21 38.26 -19.01 -30.28
CA GLY A 21 38.19 -20.30 -29.57
C GLY A 21 39.41 -21.20 -29.77
N ASN A 22 40.59 -20.63 -30.06
CA ASN A 22 41.84 -21.38 -30.29
C ASN A 22 43.02 -20.81 -29.46
N ALA A 23 42.79 -20.53 -28.17
CA ALA A 23 43.88 -20.12 -27.27
C ALA A 23 43.90 -20.81 -25.89
N CYS A 24 42.95 -21.67 -25.54
CA CYS A 24 42.97 -22.39 -24.26
C CYS A 24 42.43 -23.82 -24.47
N GLY A 25 43.31 -24.81 -24.45
CA GLY A 25 42.96 -26.21 -24.69
C GLY A 25 42.08 -26.81 -23.58
N LEU A 26 40.79 -27.00 -23.86
CA LEU A 26 39.86 -27.76 -23.02
C LEU A 26 39.16 -28.84 -23.87
N SER A 27 38.92 -30.00 -23.25
CA SER A 27 38.45 -31.21 -23.94
C SER A 27 36.92 -31.27 -24.04
N ARG A 28 36.41 -32.11 -24.95
CA ARG A 28 34.99 -32.27 -25.30
C ARG A 28 34.10 -32.79 -24.16
N ALA A 29 34.66 -33.19 -23.02
CA ALA A 29 33.92 -33.67 -21.84
C ALA A 29 33.35 -32.53 -20.96
N ASP A 30 33.86 -31.30 -21.10
CA ASP A 30 33.45 -30.17 -20.25
C ASP A 30 32.21 -29.40 -20.78
N LEU A 31 31.72 -29.75 -21.97
CA LEU A 31 30.60 -29.06 -22.62
C LEU A 31 29.22 -29.68 -22.35
N HIS A 32 29.14 -30.82 -21.65
CA HIS A 32 27.86 -31.49 -21.34
C HIS A 32 27.36 -31.29 -19.90
N SER A 33 28.12 -30.66 -19.01
CA SER A 33 27.70 -30.34 -17.64
C SER A 33 26.91 -29.03 -17.50
N HIS A 34 26.81 -28.22 -18.56
CA HIS A 34 26.13 -26.92 -18.51
C HIS A 34 24.64 -26.92 -18.93
N ALA A 35 24.06 -28.06 -19.29
CA ALA A 35 22.66 -28.13 -19.76
C ALA A 35 21.67 -28.77 -18.76
N LEU A 36 22.15 -29.29 -17.63
CA LEU A 36 21.32 -29.82 -16.54
C LEU A 36 21.96 -29.39 -15.23
N GLY A 37 21.37 -28.43 -14.53
CA GLY A 37 21.91 -27.76 -13.33
C GLY A 37 22.12 -28.67 -12.12
N VAL A 38 23.09 -29.57 -12.20
CA VAL A 38 23.67 -30.31 -11.06
C VAL A 38 25.16 -30.00 -11.04
N THR A 39 25.52 -28.90 -10.39
CA THR A 39 26.91 -28.62 -10.02
C THR A 39 27.36 -29.63 -8.96
N THR A 40 28.28 -30.51 -9.33
CA THR A 40 29.02 -31.35 -8.39
C THR A 40 29.93 -30.45 -7.55
N VAL A 41 29.60 -30.30 -6.26
CA VAL A 41 30.43 -29.56 -5.29
C VAL A 41 31.79 -30.27 -5.13
N PRO A 42 32.94 -29.58 -5.24
CA PRO A 42 34.26 -30.18 -5.05
C PRO A 42 34.39 -30.90 -3.70
N ARG A 43 35.11 -32.03 -3.65
CA ARG A 43 35.32 -32.83 -2.41
C ARG A 43 35.87 -31.99 -1.24
N THR A 44 36.69 -30.98 -1.53
CA THR A 44 37.27 -30.03 -0.57
C THR A 44 36.21 -29.11 0.05
N ASP A 45 35.24 -28.63 -0.75
CA ASP A 45 34.13 -27.80 -0.27
C ASP A 45 33.15 -28.60 0.62
N VAL A 46 32.96 -29.89 0.32
CA VAL A 46 32.13 -30.78 1.14
C VAL A 46 32.75 -31.00 2.53
N ILE A 47 34.07 -31.17 2.61
CA ILE A 47 34.79 -31.33 3.88
C ILE A 47 34.80 -30.03 4.69
N ALA A 48 34.99 -28.88 4.03
CA ALA A 48 34.92 -27.57 4.68
C ALA A 48 33.52 -27.28 5.24
N ARG A 49 32.46 -27.60 4.47
CA ARG A 49 31.06 -27.45 4.92
C ARG A 49 30.73 -28.36 6.10
N ARG A 50 31.13 -29.63 6.08
CA ARG A 50 30.94 -30.56 7.23
C ARG A 50 31.65 -30.09 8.49
N THR A 51 32.86 -29.58 8.35
CA THR A 51 33.64 -29.02 9.46
C THR A 51 32.98 -27.77 10.04
N LEU A 52 32.48 -26.88 9.18
CA LEU A 52 31.73 -25.69 9.59
C LEU A 52 30.47 -26.07 10.36
N GLU A 53 29.69 -27.01 9.84
CA GLU A 53 28.45 -27.46 10.49
C GLU A 53 28.70 -28.10 11.84
N THR A 54 29.69 -28.97 11.95
CA THR A 54 30.06 -29.62 13.22
C THR A 54 30.48 -28.56 14.24
N THR A 55 31.34 -27.62 13.83
CA THR A 55 31.80 -26.52 14.71
C THR A 55 30.64 -25.63 15.13
N THR A 56 29.71 -25.34 14.22
CA THR A 56 28.52 -24.52 14.48
C THR A 56 27.62 -25.19 15.52
N ARG A 57 27.39 -26.49 15.43
CA ARG A 57 26.62 -27.24 16.42
C ARG A 57 27.27 -27.21 17.79
N THR A 58 28.57 -27.51 17.88
CA THR A 58 29.32 -27.49 19.15
C THR A 58 29.27 -26.12 19.83
N ILE A 59 29.44 -25.03 19.07
CA ILE A 59 29.33 -23.67 19.62
C ILE A 59 27.89 -23.38 20.06
N GLY A 60 26.90 -23.80 19.28
CA GLY A 60 25.49 -23.61 19.60
C GLY A 60 25.07 -24.33 20.89
N GLU A 61 25.51 -25.57 21.07
CA GLU A 61 25.27 -26.35 22.29
C GLU A 61 25.89 -25.69 23.53
N GLU A 62 27.11 -25.16 23.41
CA GLU A 62 27.77 -24.42 24.49
C GLU A 62 27.03 -23.11 24.84
N ILE A 63 26.51 -22.40 23.82
CA ILE A 63 25.69 -21.20 24.05
C ILE A 63 24.40 -21.57 24.80
N PHE A 64 23.72 -22.64 24.40
CA PHE A 64 22.50 -23.11 25.06
C PHE A 64 22.76 -23.50 26.52
N LYS A 65 23.80 -24.30 26.76
CA LYS A 65 24.21 -24.71 28.11
C LYS A 65 24.45 -23.50 29.02
N ARG A 66 25.20 -22.51 28.56
CA ARG A 66 25.45 -21.27 29.32
C ARG A 66 24.21 -20.41 29.51
N ALA A 67 23.29 -20.41 28.54
CA ALA A 67 22.03 -19.68 28.65
C ALA A 67 21.12 -20.33 29.71
N GLU A 68 21.04 -21.66 29.77
CA GLU A 68 20.32 -22.40 30.80
C GLU A 68 20.91 -22.15 32.20
N GLU A 69 22.24 -22.19 32.34
CA GLU A 69 22.94 -21.85 33.59
C GLU A 69 22.68 -20.40 34.03
N ALA A 70 22.39 -19.51 33.06
CA ALA A 70 22.02 -18.12 33.30
C ALA A 70 20.51 -17.91 33.46
N ALA A 71 19.67 -18.95 33.52
CA ALA A 71 18.22 -18.79 33.67
C ALA A 71 17.85 -17.99 34.94
N PRO A 72 16.82 -17.14 34.88
CA PRO A 72 16.34 -16.41 36.05
C PRO A 72 15.70 -17.38 37.05
N SER A 73 15.85 -17.09 38.35
CA SER A 73 15.24 -17.89 39.42
C SER A 73 13.71 -17.94 39.27
N ILE A 74 13.10 -19.07 39.66
CA ILE A 74 11.63 -19.29 39.63
C ILE A 74 10.88 -18.25 40.49
N LEU A 75 11.55 -17.68 41.49
CA LEU A 75 11.01 -16.63 42.37
C LEU A 75 11.19 -15.20 41.81
N SER A 76 11.81 -15.05 40.63
CA SER A 76 12.04 -13.75 40.02
C SER A 76 10.80 -13.23 39.28
N MET A 77 10.65 -11.91 39.25
CA MET A 77 9.61 -11.25 38.44
C MET A 77 9.74 -11.59 36.95
N GLU A 78 10.97 -11.83 36.47
CA GLU A 78 11.29 -12.21 35.09
C GLU A 78 10.69 -13.58 34.72
N TYR A 79 10.70 -14.56 35.64
CA TYR A 79 10.12 -15.89 35.43
C TYR A 79 8.58 -15.84 35.30
N LEU A 80 7.91 -15.12 36.21
CA LEU A 80 6.46 -14.92 36.19
C LEU A 80 5.98 -14.27 34.88
N GLN A 81 6.73 -13.29 34.38
CA GLN A 81 6.42 -12.61 33.12
C GLN A 81 6.59 -13.53 31.91
N ASN A 82 7.66 -14.34 31.86
CA ASN A 82 7.86 -15.32 30.80
C ASN A 82 6.74 -16.37 30.77
N ALA A 83 6.28 -16.83 31.93
CA ALA A 83 5.16 -17.76 32.04
C ALA A 83 3.84 -17.13 31.53
N ALA A 84 3.57 -15.86 31.87
CA ALA A 84 2.41 -15.14 31.35
C ALA A 84 2.45 -14.98 29.82
N MET A 85 3.63 -14.68 29.25
CA MET A 85 3.83 -14.58 27.81
C MET A 85 3.56 -15.91 27.09
N GLN A 86 4.14 -17.01 27.60
CA GLN A 86 3.92 -18.34 27.06
C GLN A 86 2.44 -18.73 27.09
N TRP A 87 1.74 -18.42 28.18
CA TRP A 87 0.30 -18.66 28.28
C TRP A 87 -0.50 -17.92 27.20
N MET A 88 -0.21 -16.62 26.98
CA MET A 88 -0.88 -15.82 25.94
C MET A 88 -0.68 -16.39 24.53
N THR A 89 0.45 -17.04 24.26
CA THR A 89 0.73 -17.64 22.93
C THR A 89 0.01 -18.95 22.62
N ARG A 90 -0.75 -19.52 23.56
CA ARG A 90 -1.47 -20.81 23.34
C ARG A 90 -2.75 -20.67 22.53
N ASN A 91 -3.35 -19.49 22.46
CA ASN A 91 -4.55 -19.21 21.66
C ASN A 91 -4.33 -17.96 20.79
N GLU A 92 -4.35 -18.13 19.47
CA GLU A 92 -4.09 -17.04 18.51
C GLU A 92 -5.18 -15.95 18.51
N ASP A 93 -6.46 -16.28 18.72
CA ASP A 93 -7.54 -15.27 18.79
C ASP A 93 -7.41 -14.40 20.04
N LEU A 94 -7.17 -15.02 21.20
CA LEU A 94 -6.94 -14.30 22.46
C LEU A 94 -5.69 -13.42 22.39
N LYS A 95 -4.61 -13.93 21.79
CA LYS A 95 -3.38 -13.18 21.55
C LYS A 95 -3.62 -11.94 20.69
N LEU A 96 -4.35 -12.08 19.58
CA LEU A 96 -4.69 -10.95 18.70
C LEU A 96 -5.52 -9.89 19.44
N ARG A 97 -6.53 -10.31 20.21
CA ARG A 97 -7.37 -9.41 21.02
C ARG A 97 -6.56 -8.67 22.08
N LEU A 98 -5.68 -9.36 22.81
CA LEU A 98 -4.81 -8.76 23.81
C LEU A 98 -3.81 -7.78 23.21
N PHE A 99 -3.21 -8.10 22.06
CA PHE A 99 -2.27 -7.20 21.40
C PHE A 99 -2.95 -5.90 20.95
N ARG A 100 -4.14 -6.00 20.33
CA ARG A 100 -4.94 -4.83 19.96
C ARG A 100 -5.38 -4.01 21.17
N PHE A 101 -5.72 -4.67 22.29
CA PHE A 101 -6.04 -3.97 23.52
C PHE A 101 -4.81 -3.21 24.09
N VAL A 102 -3.64 -3.83 24.13
CA VAL A 102 -2.39 -3.19 24.57
C VAL A 102 -2.02 -2.00 23.65
N GLU A 103 -2.37 -2.07 22.36
CA GLU A 103 -2.19 -1.01 21.37
C GLU A 103 -3.02 0.23 21.65
N VAL A 104 -4.30 0.06 21.96
CA VAL A 104 -5.20 1.18 22.21
C VAL A 104 -5.02 1.77 23.61
N LEU A 105 -4.54 0.99 24.58
CA LEU A 105 -4.43 1.37 25.98
C LEU A 105 -3.79 2.75 26.26
N PRO A 106 -2.70 3.18 25.58
CA PRO A 106 -2.09 4.49 25.82
C PRO A 106 -3.02 5.65 25.45
N SER A 107 -3.94 5.43 24.52
CA SER A 107 -4.92 6.40 24.04
C SER A 107 -6.16 6.47 24.93
N LEU A 108 -6.28 5.62 25.96
CA LEU A 108 -7.43 5.58 26.87
C LEU A 108 -7.15 6.44 28.12
N PRO A 109 -7.80 7.62 28.26
CA PRO A 109 -7.50 8.56 29.35
C PRO A 109 -8.16 8.20 30.68
N THR A 110 -9.28 7.47 30.65
CA THR A 110 -10.10 7.18 31.84
C THR A 110 -10.16 5.67 32.14
N HIS A 111 -10.33 5.32 33.42
CA HIS A 111 -10.55 3.92 33.80
C HIS A 111 -11.83 3.33 33.20
N GLU A 112 -12.87 4.14 33.00
CA GLU A 112 -14.11 3.73 32.32
C GLU A 112 -13.82 3.29 30.87
N ALA A 113 -13.04 4.08 30.13
CA ALA A 113 -12.65 3.73 28.76
C ALA A 113 -11.82 2.44 28.74
N VAL A 114 -10.85 2.29 29.66
CA VAL A 114 -10.04 1.06 29.78
C VAL A 114 -10.92 -0.15 30.08
N ALA A 115 -11.83 -0.04 31.05
CA ALA A 115 -12.73 -1.13 31.43
C ALA A 115 -13.67 -1.53 30.29
N ARG A 116 -14.21 -0.55 29.55
CA ARG A 116 -15.06 -0.79 28.37
C ARG A 116 -14.31 -1.56 27.29
N HIS A 117 -13.13 -1.09 26.89
CA HIS A 117 -12.32 -1.77 25.88
C HIS A 117 -11.89 -3.16 26.32
N LEU A 118 -11.58 -3.34 27.61
CA LEU A 118 -11.23 -4.64 28.15
C LEU A 118 -12.37 -5.65 27.94
N GLN A 119 -13.64 -5.24 28.12
CA GLN A 119 -14.80 -6.08 27.83
C GLN A 119 -15.03 -6.28 26.32
N GLU A 120 -14.88 -5.23 25.50
CA GLU A 120 -15.05 -5.33 24.06
C GLU A 120 -14.06 -6.32 23.42
N TYR A 121 -12.81 -6.35 23.90
CA TYR A 121 -11.79 -7.25 23.40
C TYR A 121 -11.88 -8.65 24.01
N LEU A 122 -12.09 -8.77 25.33
CA LEU A 122 -11.97 -10.03 26.07
C LEU A 122 -13.30 -10.69 26.42
N GLY A 123 -14.42 -10.12 26.01
CA GLY A 123 -15.76 -10.61 26.32
C GLY A 123 -16.39 -9.91 27.53
N THR A 124 -17.71 -9.95 27.59
CA THR A 124 -18.48 -9.32 28.68
C THR A 124 -18.63 -10.26 29.87
N SER A 125 -19.23 -9.79 30.97
CA SER A 125 -19.51 -10.64 32.12
C SER A 125 -20.45 -11.81 31.81
N ASP A 126 -21.31 -11.67 30.79
CA ASP A 126 -22.31 -12.67 30.42
C ASP A 126 -21.79 -13.61 29.30
N GLU A 127 -20.80 -13.17 28.50
CA GLU A 127 -20.10 -13.96 27.48
C GLU A 127 -18.58 -13.71 27.55
N PRO A 128 -17.86 -14.25 28.56
CA PRO A 128 -16.41 -14.10 28.64
C PRO A 128 -15.73 -14.93 27.55
N HIS A 129 -14.57 -14.46 27.07
CA HIS A 129 -13.81 -15.22 26.09
C HIS A 129 -13.43 -16.62 26.66
N PRO A 130 -13.74 -17.72 25.95
CA PRO A 130 -13.71 -19.08 26.50
C PRO A 130 -12.32 -19.54 26.95
N SER A 131 -11.26 -18.92 26.42
CA SER A 131 -9.87 -19.24 26.77
C SER A 131 -9.27 -18.41 27.91
N LEU A 132 -10.05 -17.53 28.55
CA LEU A 132 -9.58 -16.79 29.72
C LEU A 132 -9.55 -17.71 30.96
N PRO A 133 -8.57 -17.56 31.89
CA PRO A 133 -8.56 -18.31 33.14
C PRO A 133 -9.72 -17.84 34.04
N VAL A 134 -10.34 -18.75 34.79
CA VAL A 134 -11.49 -18.47 35.67
C VAL A 134 -11.29 -17.25 36.59
N PRO A 135 -10.11 -17.03 37.24
CA PRO A 135 -9.88 -15.84 38.05
C PRO A 135 -9.94 -14.52 37.24
N MET A 136 -9.50 -14.57 35.98
CA MET A 136 -9.53 -13.41 35.08
C MET A 136 -10.93 -13.16 34.54
N GLN A 137 -11.71 -14.21 34.27
CA GLN A 137 -13.14 -14.09 33.95
C GLN A 137 -13.91 -13.44 35.11
N ALA A 138 -13.65 -13.86 36.35
CA ALA A 138 -14.24 -13.25 37.54
C ALA A 138 -13.84 -11.78 37.72
N ALA A 139 -12.57 -11.43 37.44
CA ALA A 139 -12.09 -10.05 37.46
C ALA A 139 -12.73 -9.15 36.38
N LEU A 140 -13.22 -9.73 35.29
CA LEU A 140 -13.95 -9.05 34.20
C LEU A 140 -15.47 -9.04 34.41
N GLY A 141 -15.97 -9.68 35.48
CA GLY A 141 -17.39 -9.87 35.78
C GLY A 141 -18.14 -8.61 36.24
N PHE A 142 -17.68 -7.41 35.89
CA PHE A 142 -18.37 -6.15 36.23
C PHE A 142 -19.36 -5.74 35.12
N ARG A 143 -20.64 -5.54 35.45
CA ARG A 143 -21.63 -5.06 34.46
C ARG A 143 -21.57 -3.55 34.19
N ASN A 144 -21.03 -2.78 35.14
CA ASN A 144 -20.91 -1.33 35.03
C ASN A 144 -19.43 -0.93 35.00
N CYS A 145 -18.99 -0.36 33.87
CA CYS A 145 -17.62 0.14 33.66
C CYS A 145 -17.24 1.32 34.57
N ARG A 146 -18.20 1.94 35.27
CA ARG A 146 -17.96 2.99 36.28
C ARG A 146 -17.81 2.47 37.70
N SER A 147 -17.93 1.16 37.91
CA SER A 147 -17.82 0.56 39.24
C SER A 147 -16.41 0.62 39.81
N VAL A 148 -16.27 0.55 41.14
CA VAL A 148 -14.96 0.47 41.81
C VAL A 148 -14.18 -0.77 41.37
N HIS A 149 -14.87 -1.89 41.14
CA HIS A 149 -14.27 -3.11 40.60
C HIS A 149 -13.65 -2.89 39.22
N ALA A 150 -14.37 -2.22 38.31
CA ALA A 150 -13.86 -1.86 36.99
C ALA A 150 -12.64 -0.93 37.06
N ALA A 151 -12.67 0.06 37.97
CA ALA A 151 -11.56 0.97 38.18
C ALA A 151 -10.29 0.25 38.70
N LEU A 152 -10.44 -0.71 39.62
CA LEU A 152 -9.33 -1.53 40.11
C LEU A 152 -8.74 -2.41 39.01
N ALA A 153 -9.58 -3.05 38.20
CA ALA A 153 -9.15 -3.87 37.07
C ALA A 153 -8.39 -3.03 36.03
N ALA A 154 -8.93 -1.88 35.64
CA ALA A 154 -8.30 -0.93 34.72
C ALA A 154 -6.93 -0.45 35.24
N TRP A 155 -6.85 -0.10 36.54
CA TRP A 155 -5.60 0.30 37.17
C TRP A 155 -4.54 -0.81 37.13
N ALA A 156 -4.92 -2.05 37.50
CA ALA A 156 -4.01 -3.18 37.53
C ALA A 156 -3.45 -3.49 36.13
N VAL A 157 -4.30 -3.46 35.10
CA VAL A 157 -3.91 -3.67 33.70
C VAL A 157 -2.96 -2.56 33.22
N ARG A 158 -3.30 -1.29 33.49
CA ARG A 158 -2.46 -0.14 33.09
C ARG A 158 -1.09 -0.16 33.76
N LEU A 159 -1.04 -0.53 35.04
CA LEU A 159 0.21 -0.71 35.77
C LEU A 159 1.04 -1.84 35.17
N GLY A 160 0.43 -3.00 34.93
CA GLY A 160 1.09 -4.15 34.31
C GLY A 160 1.73 -3.80 32.96
N CYS A 161 0.95 -3.20 32.05
CA CYS A 161 1.45 -2.79 30.74
C CYS A 161 2.55 -1.73 30.82
N THR A 162 2.44 -0.74 31.71
CA THR A 162 3.46 0.29 31.90
C THR A 162 4.77 -0.29 32.40
N LEU A 163 4.71 -1.22 33.35
CA LEU A 163 5.90 -1.90 33.86
C LEU A 163 6.55 -2.75 32.78
N SER A 164 5.76 -3.46 31.97
CA SER A 164 6.28 -4.20 30.81
C SER A 164 6.95 -3.28 29.79
N ALA A 165 6.34 -2.15 29.41
CA ALA A 165 6.92 -1.23 28.43
C ALA A 165 8.26 -0.64 28.87
N ARG A 166 8.41 -0.30 30.15
CA ARG A 166 9.67 0.22 30.72
C ARG A 166 10.84 -0.76 30.60
N GLN A 167 10.59 -2.06 30.43
CA GLN A 167 11.67 -3.04 30.21
C GLN A 167 12.29 -2.93 28.82
N PHE A 168 11.58 -2.35 27.85
CA PHE A 168 12.02 -2.26 26.46
C PHE A 168 12.57 -0.88 26.10
N ILE A 169 12.57 0.09 27.03
CA ILE A 169 12.99 1.47 26.78
C ILE A 169 14.09 1.83 27.78
N CYS A 170 15.17 2.43 27.29
CA CYS A 170 16.33 2.80 28.13
C CYS A 170 16.12 4.10 28.93
N GLY A 171 15.11 4.88 28.59
CA GLY A 171 14.78 6.13 29.24
C GLY A 171 13.99 7.04 28.31
N SER A 172 13.43 8.09 28.89
CA SER A 172 12.72 9.17 28.22
C SER A 172 13.52 10.48 28.19
N THR A 173 14.55 10.58 29.03
CA THR A 173 15.46 11.74 29.12
C THR A 173 16.92 11.32 28.90
N PRO A 174 17.79 12.21 28.38
CA PRO A 174 19.21 11.91 28.20
C PRO A 174 19.89 11.38 29.48
N GLU A 175 19.50 11.86 30.65
CA GLU A 175 20.02 11.45 31.95
C GLU A 175 19.63 10.00 32.30
N GLU A 176 18.37 9.63 32.09
CA GLU A 176 17.90 8.25 32.23
C GLU A 176 18.63 7.31 31.26
N ALA A 177 18.82 7.76 30.02
CA ALA A 177 19.57 7.02 29.01
C ALA A 177 21.02 6.80 29.45
N ILE A 178 21.71 7.82 29.98
CA ILE A 178 23.06 7.70 30.52
C ILE A 178 23.11 6.66 31.66
N ALA A 179 22.16 6.71 32.59
CA ALA A 179 22.11 5.76 33.70
C ALA A 179 21.91 4.32 33.21
N SER A 180 21.04 4.10 32.22
CA SER A 180 20.84 2.80 31.59
C SER A 180 22.08 2.31 30.84
N VAL A 181 22.73 3.19 30.08
CA VAL A 181 23.98 2.91 29.37
C VAL A 181 25.09 2.49 30.33
N LEU A 182 25.27 3.21 31.44
CA LEU A 182 26.27 2.86 32.45
C LEU A 182 26.00 1.49 33.07
N ARG A 183 24.74 1.18 33.39
CA ARG A 183 24.34 -0.16 33.86
C ARG A 183 24.69 -1.25 32.85
N MET A 184 24.47 -1.02 31.56
CA MET A 184 24.83 -1.98 30.51
C MET A 184 26.35 -2.18 30.42
N ARG A 185 27.13 -1.09 30.47
CA ARG A 185 28.60 -1.14 30.45
C ARG A 185 29.17 -1.90 31.65
N HIS A 186 28.62 -1.71 32.84
CA HIS A 186 29.01 -2.49 34.03
C HIS A 186 28.74 -3.99 33.87
N ARG A 187 27.77 -4.38 33.04
CA ARG A 187 27.45 -5.78 32.72
C ARG A 187 28.22 -6.30 31.49
N GLY A 188 29.23 -5.58 31.02
CA GLY A 188 30.05 -6.00 29.87
C GLY A 188 29.36 -5.87 28.52
N MET A 189 28.35 -5.00 28.40
CA MET A 189 27.63 -4.73 27.15
C MET A 189 27.78 -3.27 26.71
N THR A 190 27.78 -3.03 25.40
CA THR A 190 27.67 -1.68 24.82
C THR A 190 26.27 -1.44 24.26
N PHE A 191 26.01 -0.29 23.65
CA PHE A 191 24.64 0.12 23.25
C PHE A 191 24.62 0.79 21.88
N THR A 192 23.44 0.88 21.28
CA THR A 192 23.09 1.83 20.22
C THR A 192 21.73 2.43 20.58
N LEU A 193 21.63 3.76 20.71
CA LEU A 193 20.36 4.39 21.03
C LEU A 193 19.54 4.60 19.76
N ASP A 194 18.30 4.13 19.78
CA ASP A 194 17.29 4.41 18.75
C ASP A 194 16.27 5.38 19.32
N VAL A 195 16.12 6.55 18.72
CA VAL A 195 15.12 7.52 19.14
C VAL A 195 13.76 7.03 18.64
N LEU A 196 12.90 6.62 19.56
CA LEU A 196 11.50 6.32 19.29
C LEU A 196 10.80 7.65 18.97
N GLY A 197 10.20 7.71 17.79
CA GLY A 197 9.38 8.82 17.36
C GLY A 197 8.02 8.33 16.87
N GLU A 198 7.04 9.20 16.98
CA GLU A 198 5.80 9.14 16.21
C GLU A 198 6.09 9.26 14.70
N THR A 199 5.11 8.95 13.87
CA THR A 199 5.32 9.05 12.43
C THR A 199 5.54 10.51 12.04
N VAL A 200 6.59 10.80 11.28
CA VAL A 200 6.95 12.18 10.92
C VAL A 200 6.01 12.69 9.82
N ILE A 201 4.92 13.31 10.24
CA ILE A 201 3.88 13.86 9.36
C ILE A 201 4.12 15.33 8.97
N ALA A 202 5.06 16.01 9.64
CA ALA A 202 5.31 17.43 9.45
C ALA A 202 6.80 17.79 9.59
N ASP A 203 7.20 18.87 8.90
CA ASP A 203 8.59 19.34 8.84
C ASP A 203 9.15 19.75 10.21
N ARG A 204 8.29 20.31 11.07
CA ARG A 204 8.65 20.69 12.44
C ARG A 204 9.01 19.48 13.30
N VAL A 205 8.21 18.41 13.24
CA VAL A 205 8.50 17.15 13.95
C VAL A 205 9.86 16.59 13.49
N ALA A 206 10.13 16.61 12.19
CA ALA A 206 11.41 16.21 11.63
C ALA A 206 12.60 17.00 12.21
N ARG A 207 12.45 18.33 12.36
CA ARG A 207 13.47 19.21 12.98
C ARG A 207 13.65 18.92 14.47
N GLN A 208 12.56 18.70 15.20
CA GLN A 208 12.63 18.34 16.62
C GLN A 208 13.40 17.03 16.85
N LEU A 209 13.18 16.04 15.98
CA LEU A 209 13.93 14.78 16.01
C LEU A 209 15.40 14.99 15.66
N GLN A 210 15.71 15.78 14.63
CA GLN A 210 17.09 16.15 14.29
C GLN A 210 17.82 16.81 15.48
N GLU A 211 17.20 17.81 16.11
CA GLU A 211 17.75 18.48 17.29
C GLU A 211 17.93 17.51 18.47
N LEU A 212 16.99 16.58 18.67
CA LEU A 212 17.07 15.57 19.71
C LEU A 212 18.29 14.66 19.50
N TYR A 213 18.53 14.20 18.26
CA TYR A 213 19.75 13.44 17.93
C TYR A 213 21.01 14.24 18.22
N ILE A 214 21.08 15.51 17.80
CA ILE A 214 22.25 16.37 18.04
C ILE A 214 22.48 16.59 19.53
N ARG A 215 21.43 16.87 20.32
CA ARG A 215 21.51 17.03 21.78
C ARG A 215 22.01 15.75 22.45
N LEU A 216 21.45 14.60 22.06
CA LEU A 216 21.81 13.29 22.61
C LEU A 216 23.27 12.93 22.32
N ILE A 217 23.73 13.11 21.08
CA ILE A 217 25.12 12.87 20.67
C ILE A 217 26.09 13.77 21.43
N ASN A 218 25.77 15.07 21.54
CA ASN A 218 26.62 16.00 22.28
C ASN A 218 26.73 15.63 23.75
N ARG A 219 25.59 15.38 24.41
CA ARG A 219 25.56 15.08 25.84
C ARG A 219 26.25 13.77 26.17
N LEU A 220 25.98 12.71 25.41
CA LEU A 220 26.64 11.42 25.59
C LEU A 220 28.13 11.49 25.28
N GLY A 221 28.51 12.21 24.21
CA GLY A 221 29.90 12.43 23.84
C GLY A 221 30.71 13.05 24.98
N GLU A 222 30.17 14.10 25.60
CA GLU A 222 30.79 14.78 26.75
C GLU A 222 31.02 13.84 27.93
N VAL A 223 29.98 13.11 28.36
CA VAL A 223 30.09 12.26 29.55
C VAL A 223 30.90 10.99 29.26
N SER A 224 30.93 10.50 28.01
CA SER A 224 31.59 9.24 27.64
C SER A 224 33.10 9.26 27.82
N ALA A 225 33.72 10.44 27.83
CA ALA A 225 35.13 10.62 28.13
C ALA A 225 35.47 10.19 29.57
N SER A 226 34.54 10.38 30.51
CA SER A 226 34.71 10.01 31.93
C SER A 226 34.45 8.52 32.22
N TRP A 227 33.90 7.78 31.25
CA TRP A 227 33.54 6.38 31.49
C TRP A 227 34.78 5.49 31.64
N PRO A 228 34.75 4.50 32.56
CA PRO A 228 35.78 3.49 32.65
C PRO A 228 35.98 2.80 31.29
N SER A 229 37.24 2.64 30.90
CA SER A 229 37.59 1.92 29.68
C SER A 229 37.35 0.43 29.88
N VAL A 230 36.60 -0.18 28.96
CA VAL A 230 36.37 -1.64 28.94
C VAL A 230 37.00 -2.18 27.66
N PRO A 231 38.19 -2.84 27.71
CA PRO A 231 38.92 -3.24 26.50
C PRO A 231 38.10 -4.06 25.50
N LEU A 232 37.25 -4.97 25.99
CA LEU A 232 36.35 -5.77 25.15
C LEU A 232 35.33 -4.94 24.37
N LEU A 233 34.92 -3.78 24.88
CA LEU A 233 33.88 -2.94 24.27
C LEU A 233 34.46 -1.76 23.49
N ASP A 234 35.62 -1.26 23.91
CA ASP A 234 36.17 0.01 23.42
C ASP A 234 37.36 -0.20 22.45
N ARG A 235 37.78 -1.44 22.18
CA ARG A 235 38.86 -1.77 21.22
C ARG A 235 38.53 -2.95 20.31
N ALA A 236 38.93 -2.86 19.05
CA ALA A 236 38.88 -3.91 18.05
C ALA A 236 40.27 -4.10 17.39
N PRO A 237 40.47 -5.16 16.59
CA PRO A 237 41.70 -5.34 15.82
C PRO A 237 42.06 -4.13 14.94
N TRP A 238 41.06 -3.38 14.46
CA TRP A 238 41.22 -2.18 13.65
C TRP A 238 41.34 -0.86 14.45
N GLY A 239 41.41 -0.92 15.78
CA GLY A 239 41.62 0.26 16.64
C GLY A 239 40.49 0.57 17.63
N PRO A 240 40.40 1.82 18.13
CA PRO A 240 39.40 2.20 19.12
C PRO A 240 37.99 2.20 18.53
N ILE A 241 37.01 1.82 19.36
CA ILE A 241 35.59 1.85 19.00
C ILE A 241 34.92 3.05 19.70
N PRO A 242 34.09 3.83 18.99
CA PRO A 242 33.26 4.86 19.60
C PRO A 242 32.44 4.33 20.79
N ARG A 243 32.55 5.00 21.94
CA ARG A 243 31.78 4.67 23.15
C ARG A 243 30.32 5.06 23.05
N VAL A 244 30.00 6.01 22.18
CA VAL A 244 28.64 6.49 21.90
C VAL A 244 28.23 5.98 20.52
N ASN A 245 27.02 5.43 20.42
CA ASN A 245 26.47 4.93 19.17
C ASN A 245 24.98 5.24 19.12
N VAL A 246 24.52 5.76 17.98
CA VAL A 246 23.10 6.06 17.72
C VAL A 246 22.65 5.43 16.41
N SER A 247 21.39 4.99 16.38
CA SER A 247 20.70 4.48 15.20
C SER A 247 19.69 5.51 14.71
N ILE A 248 19.66 5.74 13.40
CA ILE A 248 18.82 6.75 12.75
C ILE A 248 18.03 6.10 11.63
N LYS A 249 16.72 6.37 11.59
CA LYS A 249 15.82 6.05 10.47
C LYS A 249 15.74 7.27 9.57
N LEU A 250 16.04 7.14 8.28
CA LEU A 250 16.07 8.30 7.37
C LEU A 250 14.67 8.86 7.11
N THR A 251 13.64 8.00 7.11
CA THR A 251 12.24 8.47 7.01
C THR A 251 11.83 9.28 8.25
N GLY A 252 12.44 8.99 9.40
CA GLY A 252 12.17 9.67 10.68
C GLY A 252 12.81 11.05 10.80
N ILE A 253 13.56 11.51 9.80
CA ILE A 253 14.14 12.86 9.80
C ILE A 253 13.62 13.73 8.66
N VAL A 254 12.65 13.29 7.86
CA VAL A 254 11.98 14.14 6.87
C VAL A 254 10.49 13.83 6.83
N ALA A 255 9.64 14.83 6.62
CA ALA A 255 8.20 14.60 6.50
C ALA A 255 7.81 13.86 5.20
N LYS A 256 8.65 13.97 4.17
CA LYS A 256 8.45 13.31 2.89
C LYS A 256 9.72 12.59 2.49
N PHE A 257 9.70 11.27 2.64
CA PHE A 257 10.71 10.36 2.10
C PHE A 257 10.08 9.57 0.96
N ASP A 258 10.36 9.93 -0.29
CA ASP A 258 9.64 9.38 -1.43
C ASP A 258 10.56 9.06 -2.62
N PRO A 259 10.74 7.76 -2.98
CA PRO A 259 11.63 7.36 -4.04
C PRO A 259 11.13 7.70 -5.45
N ILE A 260 9.92 8.26 -5.58
CA ILE A 260 9.47 8.84 -6.86
C ILE A 260 10.35 10.02 -7.30
N ASP A 261 10.88 10.77 -6.33
CA ASP A 261 11.79 11.90 -6.52
C ASP A 261 13.08 11.64 -5.72
N PRO A 262 13.98 10.79 -6.25
CA PRO A 262 15.18 10.38 -5.53
C PRO A 262 16.12 11.57 -5.26
N GLU A 263 16.23 12.53 -6.17
CA GLU A 263 17.11 13.69 -6.02
C GLU A 263 16.55 14.69 -5.00
N GLY A 264 15.26 15.06 -5.12
CA GLY A 264 14.62 15.97 -4.18
C GLY A 264 14.58 15.40 -2.75
N THR A 265 14.28 14.10 -2.62
CA THR A 265 14.32 13.41 -1.32
C THR A 265 15.75 13.35 -0.77
N THR A 266 16.75 13.02 -1.60
CA THR A 266 18.15 12.98 -1.17
C THR A 266 18.59 14.35 -0.65
N ALA A 267 18.30 15.43 -1.35
CA ALA A 267 18.63 16.79 -0.90
C ALA A 267 18.01 17.09 0.48
N ALA A 268 16.70 16.86 0.63
CA ALA A 268 15.98 17.13 1.89
C ALA A 268 16.49 16.32 3.08
N VAL A 269 16.92 15.06 2.85
CA VAL A 269 17.50 14.20 3.89
C VAL A 269 18.92 14.65 4.22
N LEU A 270 19.76 14.92 3.23
CA LEU A 270 21.15 15.35 3.45
C LEU A 270 21.21 16.67 4.23
N ASP A 271 20.32 17.62 3.96
CA ASP A 271 20.25 18.89 4.69
C ASP A 271 20.06 18.69 6.21
N ARG A 272 19.41 17.59 6.59
CA ARG A 272 19.20 17.23 8.01
C ARG A 272 20.23 16.28 8.57
N LEU A 273 20.75 15.39 7.73
CA LEU A 273 21.71 14.38 8.13
C LEU A 273 23.09 14.98 8.38
N ARG A 274 23.52 15.98 7.59
CA ARG A 274 24.84 16.63 7.72
C ARG A 274 25.09 17.19 9.13
N PRO A 275 24.17 17.96 9.77
CA PRO A 275 24.38 18.41 11.15
C PRO A 275 24.52 17.28 12.17
N ILE A 276 23.80 16.17 11.99
CA ILE A 276 23.89 15.01 12.87
C ILE A 276 25.26 14.32 12.72
N PHE A 277 25.70 14.10 11.47
CA PHE A 277 27.00 13.51 11.16
C PHE A 277 28.15 14.40 11.66
N GLY A 278 28.04 15.72 11.46
CA GLY A 278 29.01 16.69 11.97
C GLY A 278 29.12 16.65 13.51
N ALA A 279 28.00 16.60 14.22
CA ALA A 279 27.99 16.45 15.67
C ALA A 279 28.64 15.12 16.13
N ALA A 280 28.33 14.01 15.44
CA ALA A 280 28.88 12.70 15.75
C ALA A 280 30.40 12.65 15.54
N ARG A 281 30.88 13.14 14.39
CA ARG A 281 32.31 13.22 14.07
C ARG A 281 33.06 14.07 15.10
N LYS A 282 32.52 15.23 15.49
CA LYS A 282 33.14 16.12 16.49
C LYS A 282 33.24 15.48 17.88
N ARG A 283 32.29 14.61 18.23
CA ARG A 283 32.20 13.99 19.57
C ARG A 283 32.74 12.56 19.62
N GLY A 284 33.25 12.02 18.51
CA GLY A 284 33.71 10.64 18.43
C GLY A 284 32.58 9.62 18.67
N ALA A 285 31.37 9.93 18.18
CA ALA A 285 30.22 9.03 18.23
C ALA A 285 30.04 8.28 16.91
N PHE A 286 29.48 7.08 16.99
CA PHE A 286 29.12 6.26 15.84
C PHE A 286 27.67 6.54 15.41
N VAL A 287 27.42 6.61 14.10
CA VAL A 287 26.07 6.75 13.54
C VAL A 287 25.74 5.57 12.64
N ASN A 288 24.71 4.81 12.99
CA ASN A 288 24.16 3.73 12.18
C ASN A 288 22.89 4.19 11.46
N ILE A 289 22.82 3.98 10.14
CA ILE A 289 21.59 4.16 9.37
C ILE A 289 20.80 2.84 9.37
N ASP A 290 19.62 2.88 9.96
CA ASP A 290 18.71 1.75 10.00
C ASP A 290 17.98 1.59 8.65
N MET A 291 17.65 0.34 8.30
CA MET A 291 16.93 0.02 7.07
C MET A 291 15.46 -0.26 7.38
N GLU A 292 14.59 0.31 6.55
CA GLU A 292 13.15 0.37 6.79
C GLU A 292 12.40 -0.54 5.80
N HIS A 293 11.35 -0.03 5.16
CA HIS A 293 10.55 -0.75 4.18
C HIS A 293 11.29 -0.99 2.85
N TYR A 294 10.89 -2.02 2.10
CA TYR A 294 11.54 -2.36 0.83
C TYR A 294 11.53 -1.20 -0.18
N ALA A 295 10.40 -0.48 -0.27
CA ALA A 295 10.22 0.64 -1.19
C ALA A 295 11.24 1.79 -1.00
N VAL A 296 11.82 1.94 0.19
CA VAL A 296 12.79 3.01 0.50
C VAL A 296 14.25 2.52 0.54
N LYS A 297 14.48 1.22 0.38
CA LYS A 297 15.77 0.56 0.60
C LYS A 297 16.86 1.09 -0.34
N ASP A 298 16.59 1.10 -1.65
CA ASP A 298 17.58 1.53 -2.65
C ASP A 298 17.94 3.02 -2.48
N LEU A 299 16.95 3.86 -2.17
CA LEU A 299 17.19 5.28 -1.90
C LEU A 299 17.97 5.50 -0.60
N THR A 300 17.73 4.68 0.43
CA THR A 300 18.50 4.71 1.69
C THR A 300 19.97 4.39 1.43
N PHE A 301 20.26 3.33 0.64
CA PHE A 301 21.63 3.03 0.22
C PHE A 301 22.24 4.17 -0.59
N HIS A 302 21.49 4.77 -1.51
CA HIS A 302 21.95 5.89 -2.32
C HIS A 302 22.35 7.10 -1.45
N ILE A 303 21.47 7.53 -0.54
CA ILE A 303 21.72 8.67 0.35
C ILE A 303 22.94 8.42 1.26
N PHE A 304 23.04 7.22 1.83
CA PHE A 304 24.17 6.82 2.67
C PHE A 304 25.50 6.87 1.90
N LYS A 305 25.53 6.32 0.67
CA LYS A 305 26.70 6.39 -0.19
C LYS A 305 27.02 7.85 -0.54
N ARG A 306 26.00 8.67 -0.85
CA ARG A 306 26.16 10.08 -1.25
C ARG A 306 26.81 10.92 -0.16
N ILE A 307 26.31 10.90 1.08
CA ILE A 307 26.89 11.70 2.17
C ILE A 307 28.35 11.31 2.46
N LEU A 308 28.68 10.03 2.36
CA LEU A 308 30.05 9.53 2.59
C LEU A 308 31.02 9.78 1.43
N THR A 309 30.55 10.36 0.32
CA THR A 309 31.42 10.90 -0.73
C THR A 309 31.71 12.39 -0.57
N GLU A 310 31.00 13.09 0.34
CA GLU A 310 31.25 14.50 0.61
C GLU A 310 32.63 14.67 1.29
N PRO A 311 33.43 15.71 0.95
CA PRO A 311 34.79 15.88 1.49
C PRO A 311 34.86 15.88 3.02
N GLU A 312 33.80 16.33 3.70
CA GLU A 312 33.72 16.36 5.16
C GLU A 312 33.66 14.95 5.79
N PHE A 313 33.07 13.97 5.11
CA PHE A 313 32.80 12.62 5.64
C PHE A 313 33.52 11.49 4.90
N ALA A 314 34.19 11.78 3.78
CA ALA A 314 34.91 10.79 2.98
C ALA A 314 35.91 9.97 3.81
N GLY A 315 36.63 10.62 4.74
CA GLY A 315 37.59 9.99 5.64
C GLY A 315 37.02 9.44 6.96
N TRP A 316 35.70 9.50 7.19
CA TRP A 316 35.11 9.17 8.50
C TRP A 316 34.67 7.69 8.57
N PRO A 317 35.27 6.86 9.44
CA PRO A 317 34.99 5.42 9.46
C PRO A 317 33.88 5.01 10.45
N ASP A 318 33.43 5.92 11.33
CA ASP A 318 32.51 5.60 12.43
C ASP A 318 31.03 5.77 12.03
N CYS A 319 30.71 5.17 10.90
CA CYS A 319 29.36 5.11 10.35
C CYS A 319 29.02 3.68 9.94
N GLY A 320 27.72 3.37 9.85
CA GLY A 320 27.27 2.07 9.39
C GLY A 320 25.87 2.09 8.79
N ILE A 321 25.51 0.99 8.15
CA ILE A 321 24.21 0.79 7.50
C ILE A 321 23.69 -0.63 7.74
N VAL A 322 22.37 -0.77 7.76
CA VAL A 322 21.69 -2.07 7.90
C VAL A 322 21.49 -2.76 6.54
N VAL A 323 21.69 -4.08 6.51
CA VAL A 323 21.28 -4.97 5.41
C VAL A 323 20.32 -6.04 5.95
N GLN A 324 19.25 -6.34 5.23
CA GLN A 324 18.15 -7.20 5.66
C GLN A 324 18.16 -8.54 4.89
N ALA A 325 18.60 -9.63 5.53
CA ALA A 325 18.76 -10.96 4.92
C ALA A 325 17.45 -11.68 4.55
N TYR A 326 16.28 -11.17 4.98
CA TYR A 326 14.98 -11.70 4.54
C TYR A 326 14.60 -11.27 3.11
N LEU A 327 15.34 -10.34 2.50
CA LEU A 327 15.09 -9.85 1.15
C LEU A 327 15.74 -10.76 0.13
N ARG A 328 15.06 -10.97 -0.99
CA ARG A 328 15.56 -11.78 -2.11
C ARG A 328 16.78 -11.16 -2.79
N ASP A 329 17.02 -9.86 -2.62
CA ASP A 329 18.13 -9.13 -3.20
C ASP A 329 19.25 -8.78 -2.20
N ALA A 330 19.20 -9.31 -0.96
CA ALA A 330 20.17 -9.01 0.09
C ALA A 330 21.62 -9.38 -0.28
N GLU A 331 21.83 -10.50 -0.97
CA GLU A 331 23.17 -10.93 -1.41
C GLU A 331 23.75 -9.95 -2.44
N ARG A 332 22.97 -9.56 -3.45
CA ARG A 332 23.36 -8.56 -4.45
C ARG A 332 23.69 -7.22 -3.77
N ASP A 333 22.82 -6.76 -2.88
CA ASP A 333 23.04 -5.49 -2.17
C ASP A 333 24.32 -5.52 -1.32
N MET A 334 24.63 -6.67 -0.71
CA MET A 334 25.87 -6.89 0.04
C MET A 334 27.11 -6.82 -0.87
N GLU A 335 27.09 -7.49 -2.04
CA GLU A 335 28.17 -7.43 -3.04
C GLU A 335 28.43 -5.98 -3.49
N GLU A 336 27.36 -5.27 -3.89
CA GLU A 336 27.46 -3.89 -4.35
C GLU A 336 27.99 -2.94 -3.26
N LEU A 337 27.62 -3.19 -2.01
CA LEU A 337 28.09 -2.40 -0.88
C LEU A 337 29.57 -2.67 -0.58
N ILE A 338 30.00 -3.94 -0.56
CA ILE A 338 31.41 -4.32 -0.38
C ILE A 338 32.28 -3.69 -1.48
N ASP A 339 31.84 -3.78 -2.73
CA ASP A 339 32.54 -3.18 -3.88
C ASP A 339 32.62 -1.66 -3.77
N TRP A 340 31.56 -1.01 -3.30
CA TRP A 340 31.58 0.44 -3.05
C TRP A 340 32.53 0.81 -1.92
N VAL A 341 32.56 0.07 -0.80
CA VAL A 341 33.48 0.31 0.32
C VAL A 341 34.93 0.13 -0.12
N ARG A 342 35.21 -0.89 -0.93
CA ARG A 342 36.54 -1.11 -1.53
C ARG A 342 37.00 0.10 -2.35
N ARG A 343 36.11 0.69 -3.16
CA ARG A 343 36.41 1.93 -3.92
C ARG A 343 36.56 3.16 -3.03
N ARG A 344 35.78 3.26 -1.95
CA ARG A 344 35.87 4.34 -0.97
C ARG A 344 37.21 4.33 -0.23
N GLY A 345 37.77 3.15 0.03
CA GLY A 345 39.05 2.98 0.73
C GLY A 345 39.00 3.26 2.23
N VAL A 346 37.81 3.54 2.78
CA VAL A 346 37.58 3.77 4.21
C VAL A 346 36.47 2.83 4.66
N PRO A 347 36.68 2.06 5.74
CA PRO A 347 35.71 1.07 6.18
C PRO A 347 34.42 1.70 6.71
N ILE A 348 33.34 0.92 6.64
CA ILE A 348 32.06 1.19 7.30
C ILE A 348 31.67 -0.03 8.14
N ALA A 349 30.76 0.13 9.10
CA ALA A 349 30.10 -1.03 9.68
C ALA A 349 28.89 -1.45 8.84
N ILE A 350 28.69 -2.75 8.74
CA ILE A 350 27.47 -3.32 8.17
C ILE A 350 26.77 -4.08 9.29
N ARG A 351 25.55 -3.67 9.61
CA ARG A 351 24.67 -4.38 10.55
C ARG A 351 23.78 -5.33 9.75
N LEU A 352 24.11 -6.62 9.78
CA LEU A 352 23.28 -7.65 9.18
C LEU A 352 22.14 -8.01 10.14
N VAL A 353 20.91 -7.87 9.67
CA VAL A 353 19.69 -8.30 10.35
C VAL A 353 18.93 -9.27 9.45
N LYS A 354 17.91 -9.96 9.97
CA LYS A 354 16.97 -10.68 9.08
C LYS A 354 16.02 -9.68 8.41
N GLY A 355 15.16 -9.04 9.18
CA GLY A 355 14.21 -8.04 8.72
C GLY A 355 13.10 -7.84 9.75
N ALA A 356 12.39 -6.71 9.67
CA ALA A 356 11.40 -6.31 10.69
C ALA A 356 9.99 -6.03 10.11
N TYR A 357 9.81 -6.16 8.79
CA TYR A 357 8.60 -5.72 8.08
C TYR A 357 7.93 -6.84 7.25
N TRP A 358 8.20 -8.11 7.53
CA TRP A 358 7.83 -9.24 6.66
C TRP A 358 6.33 -9.27 6.31
N ASP A 359 5.45 -9.14 7.31
CA ASP A 359 3.99 -9.13 7.09
C ASP A 359 3.56 -7.92 6.26
N ALA A 360 4.14 -6.74 6.53
CA ALA A 360 3.83 -5.50 5.82
C ALA A 360 4.30 -5.54 4.36
N GLU A 361 5.49 -6.10 4.09
CA GLU A 361 6.00 -6.26 2.72
C GLU A 361 5.18 -7.29 1.94
N THR A 362 4.78 -8.39 2.58
CA THR A 362 3.92 -9.42 1.96
C THR A 362 2.54 -8.86 1.65
N ALA A 363 1.88 -8.24 2.63
CA ALA A 363 0.56 -7.64 2.44
C ALA A 363 0.59 -6.47 1.45
N GLY A 364 1.64 -5.64 1.49
CA GLY A 364 1.87 -4.54 0.57
C GLY A 364 2.03 -5.01 -0.87
N ALA A 365 2.88 -6.03 -1.09
CA ALA A 365 3.09 -6.61 -2.42
C ALA A 365 1.81 -7.25 -2.97
N ILE A 366 1.09 -8.04 -2.17
CA ILE A 366 -0.20 -8.64 -2.59
C ILE A 366 -1.22 -7.55 -2.93
N ARG A 367 -1.34 -6.50 -2.09
CA ARG A 367 -2.29 -5.41 -2.31
C ARG A 367 -2.05 -4.68 -3.63
N ASN A 368 -0.79 -4.52 -4.02
CA ASN A 368 -0.35 -3.76 -5.19
C ASN A 368 -0.11 -4.65 -6.43
N GLY A 369 -0.23 -5.97 -6.32
CA GLY A 369 0.09 -6.92 -7.41
C GLY A 369 1.59 -7.04 -7.72
N TRP A 370 2.47 -6.77 -6.75
CA TRP A 370 3.92 -6.81 -6.92
C TRP A 370 4.52 -8.17 -6.56
N PRO A 371 5.71 -8.51 -7.12
CA PRO A 371 6.51 -9.59 -6.59
C PRO A 371 6.83 -9.37 -5.11
N ILE A 372 6.62 -10.40 -4.28
CA ILE A 372 6.93 -10.32 -2.85
C ILE A 372 8.46 -10.23 -2.67
N PRO A 373 9.00 -9.13 -2.10
CA PRO A 373 10.44 -8.89 -2.05
C PRO A 373 11.15 -9.73 -0.99
N VAL A 374 10.40 -10.32 -0.06
CA VAL A 374 10.90 -11.16 1.03
C VAL A 374 10.80 -12.65 0.70
N TYR A 375 11.66 -13.46 1.30
CA TYR A 375 11.53 -14.91 1.28
C TYR A 375 10.24 -15.37 1.95
N SER A 376 9.62 -16.44 1.43
CA SER A 376 8.34 -16.92 1.95
C SER A 376 8.52 -17.84 3.15
N TYR A 377 9.67 -18.50 3.26
CA TYR A 377 10.01 -19.32 4.41
C TYR A 377 11.09 -18.68 5.27
N LYS A 378 10.95 -18.79 6.59
CA LYS A 378 11.96 -18.31 7.53
C LYS A 378 13.32 -18.99 7.39
N TRP A 379 13.39 -20.26 7.02
CA TRP A 379 14.67 -20.95 6.81
C TRP A 379 15.45 -20.38 5.61
N GLU A 380 14.79 -19.85 4.59
CA GLU A 380 15.46 -19.17 3.47
C GLU A 380 16.12 -17.88 3.94
N SER A 381 15.45 -17.12 4.80
CA SER A 381 16.00 -15.92 5.45
C SER A 381 17.19 -16.26 6.34
N ASP A 382 17.13 -17.38 7.08
CA ASP A 382 18.25 -17.87 7.89
C ASP A 382 19.45 -18.27 7.01
N ALA A 383 19.19 -18.97 5.90
CA ALA A 383 20.23 -19.38 4.97
C ALA A 383 20.88 -18.18 4.27
N CYS A 384 20.09 -17.18 3.87
CA CYS A 384 20.59 -15.93 3.31
C CYS A 384 21.43 -15.16 4.36
N PHE A 385 20.99 -15.13 5.62
CA PHE A 385 21.77 -14.53 6.71
C PHE A 385 23.14 -15.19 6.85
N GLU A 386 23.23 -16.53 6.86
CA GLU A 386 24.50 -17.24 6.94
C GLU A 386 25.40 -17.00 5.70
N ARG A 387 24.83 -16.87 4.49
CA ARG A 387 25.59 -16.52 3.26
C ARG A 387 26.13 -15.09 3.31
N CYS A 388 25.28 -14.11 3.59
CA CYS A 388 25.71 -12.71 3.75
C CYS A 388 26.74 -12.57 4.88
N ALA A 389 26.60 -13.32 5.97
CA ALA A 389 27.57 -13.29 7.05
C ALA A 389 28.94 -13.81 6.63
N ARG A 390 29.00 -14.88 5.84
CA ARG A 390 30.25 -15.36 5.25
C ARG A 390 30.92 -14.28 4.40
N MET A 391 30.17 -13.67 3.48
CA MET A 391 30.69 -12.59 2.62
C MET A 391 31.25 -11.44 3.44
N MET A 392 30.57 -11.08 4.55
CA MET A 392 31.03 -10.02 5.43
C MET A 392 32.35 -10.37 6.14
N LEU A 393 32.51 -11.61 6.60
CA LEU A 393 33.71 -12.07 7.29
C LEU A 393 34.91 -12.22 6.35
N GLU A 394 34.67 -12.65 5.11
CA GLU A 394 35.70 -12.72 4.06
C GLU A 394 36.27 -11.34 3.69
N HIS A 395 35.53 -10.27 3.98
CA HIS A 395 35.90 -8.88 3.70
C HIS A 395 36.09 -8.05 4.99
N ALA A 396 36.34 -8.69 6.14
CA ALA A 396 36.49 -8.03 7.43
C ALA A 396 37.70 -7.07 7.52
N ASP A 397 38.56 -7.06 6.50
CA ASP A 397 39.64 -6.10 6.31
C ASP A 397 39.14 -4.71 5.87
N ILE A 398 38.03 -4.65 5.14
CA ILE A 398 37.45 -3.40 4.61
C ILE A 398 36.09 -3.05 5.18
N ILE A 399 35.41 -3.97 5.85
CA ILE A 399 34.12 -3.72 6.55
C ILE A 399 34.19 -4.15 8.00
N ARG A 400 33.40 -3.49 8.86
CA ARG A 400 33.29 -3.83 10.28
C ARG A 400 32.01 -4.66 10.49
N PRO A 401 32.11 -5.99 10.65
CA PRO A 401 30.94 -6.86 10.66
C PRO A 401 30.18 -6.79 11.99
N ALA A 402 28.89 -6.44 11.92
CA ALA A 402 27.97 -6.48 13.05
C ALA A 402 26.77 -7.40 12.75
N PHE A 403 26.52 -8.38 13.61
CA PHE A 403 25.48 -9.39 13.42
C PHE A 403 24.37 -9.22 14.45
N ALA A 404 23.20 -8.75 14.02
CA ALA A 404 22.05 -8.59 14.90
C ALA A 404 21.09 -9.78 14.80
N SER A 405 21.11 -10.65 15.81
CA SER A 405 20.26 -11.84 15.86
C SER A 405 20.10 -12.35 17.28
N HIS A 406 18.93 -12.89 17.60
CA HIS A 406 18.68 -13.71 18.80
C HIS A 406 18.69 -15.21 18.49
N ASN A 407 18.94 -15.60 17.24
CA ASN A 407 19.00 -16.98 16.83
C ASN A 407 20.37 -17.58 17.18
N VAL A 408 20.42 -18.49 18.15
CA VAL A 408 21.65 -19.16 18.60
C VAL A 408 22.35 -19.86 17.44
N ARG A 409 21.60 -20.50 16.53
CA ARG A 409 22.16 -21.13 15.32
C ARG A 409 22.92 -20.12 14.46
N SER A 410 22.31 -18.97 14.18
CA SER A 410 22.95 -17.93 13.36
C SER A 410 24.20 -17.35 14.04
N ILE A 411 24.16 -17.15 15.36
CA ILE A 411 25.31 -16.67 16.14
C ILE A 411 26.44 -17.69 16.13
N ALA A 412 26.12 -18.96 16.35
CA ALA A 412 27.09 -20.05 16.34
C ALA A 412 27.72 -20.23 14.95
N ALA A 413 26.94 -20.07 13.88
CA ALA A 413 27.43 -20.14 12.51
C ALA A 413 28.47 -19.04 12.23
N VAL A 414 28.18 -17.80 12.65
CA VAL A 414 29.13 -16.67 12.55
C VAL A 414 30.42 -16.95 13.32
N LEU A 415 30.33 -17.41 14.57
CA LEU A 415 31.51 -17.73 15.39
C LEU A 415 32.34 -18.87 14.79
N ALA A 416 31.68 -19.88 14.22
CA ALA A 416 32.35 -20.97 13.52
C ALA A 416 33.07 -20.46 12.27
N MET A 417 32.44 -19.58 11.48
CA MET A 417 33.06 -18.94 10.31
C MET A 417 34.24 -18.05 10.70
N GLU A 418 34.13 -17.22 11.75
CA GLU A 418 35.22 -16.37 12.27
C GLU A 418 36.44 -17.24 12.64
N LYS A 419 36.21 -18.35 13.34
CA LYS A 419 37.26 -19.31 13.72
C LYS A 419 37.89 -20.00 12.52
N MET A 420 37.09 -20.41 11.53
CA MET A 420 37.58 -21.10 10.33
C MET A 420 38.39 -20.19 9.40
N LEU A 421 38.01 -18.91 9.30
CA LEU A 421 38.74 -17.90 8.54
C LEU A 421 40.00 -17.40 9.25
N GLY A 422 40.24 -17.83 10.51
CA GLY A 422 41.41 -17.42 11.28
C GLY A 422 41.42 -15.94 11.65
N LEU A 423 40.24 -15.31 11.75
CA LEU A 423 40.14 -13.89 12.07
C LEU A 423 40.55 -13.64 13.53
N PRO A 424 41.17 -12.47 13.84
CA PRO A 424 41.51 -12.13 15.20
C PRO A 424 40.29 -12.14 16.14
N PRO A 425 40.43 -12.53 17.41
CA PRO A 425 39.32 -12.50 18.35
C PRO A 425 38.67 -11.12 18.45
N ASN A 426 37.34 -11.09 18.53
CA ASN A 426 36.53 -9.88 18.54
C ASN A 426 36.59 -9.10 17.22
N THR A 427 36.83 -9.75 16.07
CA THR A 427 36.63 -9.11 14.77
C THR A 427 35.13 -8.84 14.54
N VAL A 428 34.28 -9.71 15.09
CA VAL A 428 32.82 -9.57 15.02
C VAL A 428 32.24 -8.80 16.21
N GLU A 429 31.13 -8.11 15.97
CA GLU A 429 30.25 -7.59 17.01
C GLU A 429 28.86 -8.25 16.90
N PHE A 430 28.33 -8.76 18.01
CA PHE A 430 26.93 -9.21 18.06
C PHE A 430 26.03 -8.10 18.56
N GLN A 431 24.78 -8.08 18.06
CA GLN A 431 23.80 -7.10 18.46
C GLN A 431 22.46 -7.74 18.82
N MET A 432 21.84 -7.26 19.89
CA MET A 432 20.57 -7.79 20.40
C MET A 432 19.68 -6.65 20.90
N LEU A 433 18.38 -6.90 21.04
CA LEU A 433 17.42 -5.90 21.49
C LEU A 433 17.36 -5.81 23.01
N THR A 434 17.01 -4.65 23.55
CA THR A 434 16.72 -4.48 24.97
C THR A 434 15.50 -5.32 25.39
N GLY A 435 15.53 -5.89 26.60
CA GLY A 435 14.39 -6.62 27.18
C GLY A 435 14.12 -8.02 26.60
N MET A 436 15.01 -8.55 25.76
CA MET A 436 14.84 -9.87 25.11
C MET A 436 16.08 -10.75 25.21
N GLY A 437 15.89 -12.06 25.40
CA GLY A 437 16.99 -13.02 25.37
C GLY A 437 18.08 -12.74 26.40
N ASP A 438 17.74 -12.26 27.60
CA ASP A 438 18.73 -11.82 28.61
C ASP A 438 19.63 -12.96 29.11
N GLN A 439 19.14 -14.21 29.08
CA GLN A 439 19.94 -15.41 29.31
C GLN A 439 21.03 -15.58 28.23
N LEU A 440 20.64 -15.43 26.96
CA LEU A 440 21.54 -15.49 25.81
C LEU A 440 22.57 -14.35 25.84
N LYS A 441 22.17 -13.12 26.20
CA LYS A 441 23.10 -11.99 26.36
C LYS A 441 24.17 -12.30 27.40
N ARG A 442 23.77 -12.83 28.56
CA ARG A 442 24.70 -13.24 29.63
C ARG A 442 25.66 -14.35 29.18
N ALA A 443 25.16 -15.34 28.44
CA ALA A 443 25.99 -16.40 27.85
C ALA A 443 27.07 -15.82 26.92
N LEU A 444 26.71 -14.91 26.02
CA LEU A 444 27.68 -14.27 25.10
C LEU A 444 28.71 -13.40 25.83
N VAL A 445 28.29 -12.63 26.83
CA VAL A 445 29.22 -11.86 27.67
C VAL A 445 30.19 -12.79 28.41
N ALA A 446 29.71 -13.92 28.95
CA ALA A 446 30.54 -14.93 29.60
C ALA A 446 31.51 -15.63 28.63
N MET A 447 31.13 -15.74 27.36
CA MET A 447 32.00 -16.20 26.26
C MET A 447 32.96 -15.12 25.74
N LYS A 448 33.02 -13.95 26.41
CA LYS A 448 33.84 -12.79 26.05
C LYS A 448 33.56 -12.28 24.64
N GLN A 449 32.33 -12.41 24.17
CA GLN A 449 31.90 -11.85 22.89
C GLN A 449 31.48 -10.40 23.05
N ARG A 450 31.81 -9.56 22.06
CA ARG A 450 31.39 -8.16 22.05
C ARG A 450 29.89 -8.07 21.73
N LEU A 451 29.13 -7.48 22.64
CA LEU A 451 27.67 -7.40 22.54
C LEU A 451 27.18 -5.96 22.63
N ARG A 452 26.46 -5.49 21.59
CA ARG A 452 25.79 -4.20 21.55
C ARG A 452 24.27 -4.36 21.69
N ILE A 453 23.68 -3.58 22.59
CA ILE A 453 22.25 -3.62 22.86
C ILE A 453 21.56 -2.48 22.12
N TYR A 454 20.66 -2.82 21.20
CA TYR A 454 19.76 -1.86 20.56
C TYR A 454 18.74 -1.38 21.58
N SER A 455 18.80 -0.09 21.84
CA SER A 455 18.30 0.54 23.07
C SER A 455 17.34 1.67 22.70
N PRO A 456 16.02 1.38 22.67
CA PRO A 456 15.02 2.40 22.38
C PRO A 456 15.03 3.52 23.41
N PHE A 457 14.83 4.75 22.96
CA PHE A 457 14.85 5.97 23.74
C PHE A 457 13.66 6.85 23.34
N GLY A 458 12.76 7.18 24.27
CA GLY A 458 11.61 8.02 23.96
C GLY A 458 10.50 7.97 25.01
N ASN A 459 9.37 8.58 24.67
CA ASN A 459 8.21 8.63 25.57
C ASN A 459 7.53 7.24 25.71
N LEU A 460 6.69 7.09 26.73
CA LEU A 460 6.02 5.81 27.03
C LEU A 460 5.02 5.39 25.93
N VAL A 461 4.36 6.35 25.28
CA VAL A 461 3.35 6.09 24.23
C VAL A 461 3.99 5.45 23.00
N SER A 462 5.04 6.06 22.46
CA SER A 462 5.86 5.49 21.38
C SER A 462 6.50 4.15 21.81
N GLY A 463 6.83 4.04 23.09
CA GLY A 463 7.28 2.81 23.73
C GLY A 463 6.30 1.63 23.67
N MET A 464 5.00 1.90 23.76
CA MET A 464 3.94 0.88 23.72
C MET A 464 3.72 0.32 22.30
N ALA A 465 3.74 1.19 21.28
CA ALA A 465 3.73 0.74 19.89
C ALA A 465 4.96 -0.13 19.56
N TYR A 466 6.13 0.26 20.07
CA TYR A 466 7.34 -0.54 19.98
C TYR A 466 7.19 -1.90 20.68
N LEU A 467 6.65 -1.91 21.91
CA LEU A 467 6.37 -3.13 22.69
C LEU A 467 5.52 -4.12 21.89
N ILE A 468 4.47 -3.68 21.20
CA ILE A 468 3.60 -4.60 20.45
C ILE A 468 4.33 -5.24 19.27
N ARG A 469 5.07 -4.45 18.50
CA ARG A 469 5.89 -4.99 17.41
C ARG A 469 6.90 -6.02 17.93
N ARG A 470 7.46 -5.76 19.12
CA ARG A 470 8.35 -6.67 19.84
C ARG A 470 7.64 -7.95 20.30
N LEU A 471 6.42 -7.84 20.82
CA LEU A 471 5.60 -8.99 21.21
C LEU A 471 5.25 -9.85 19.99
N ILE A 472 4.85 -9.26 18.86
CA ILE A 472 4.52 -9.99 17.63
C ILE A 472 5.74 -10.78 17.12
N GLU A 473 6.91 -10.14 17.01
CA GLU A 473 8.15 -10.78 16.52
C GLU A 473 8.56 -11.99 17.39
N ASN A 474 8.37 -11.90 18.71
CA ASN A 474 8.75 -12.95 19.64
C ASN A 474 7.71 -14.05 19.80
N THR A 475 6.44 -13.76 19.49
CA THR A 475 5.35 -14.70 19.65
C THR A 475 4.89 -15.32 18.32
N ALA A 476 5.50 -14.94 17.20
CA ALA A 476 5.32 -15.63 15.93
C ALA A 476 5.70 -17.12 16.07
N ASN A 477 4.93 -18.02 15.42
CA ASN A 477 5.16 -19.47 15.49
C ASN A 477 6.58 -19.86 15.03
N GLU A 478 7.14 -19.09 14.10
CA GLU A 478 8.48 -19.30 13.55
C GLU A 478 9.60 -18.60 14.34
N SER A 479 9.26 -17.90 15.43
CA SER A 479 10.22 -17.17 16.26
C SER A 479 11.13 -18.15 17.01
N PHE A 480 12.43 -17.97 16.84
CA PHE A 480 13.43 -18.83 17.49
C PHE A 480 13.35 -18.74 19.02
N LEU A 481 13.08 -17.55 19.58
CA LEU A 481 12.95 -17.35 21.02
C LEU A 481 11.76 -18.12 21.59
N ARG A 482 10.63 -18.13 20.87
CA ARG A 482 9.47 -18.95 21.23
C ARG A 482 9.80 -20.43 21.21
N GLN A 483 10.45 -20.91 20.16
CA GLN A 483 10.79 -22.33 20.02
C GLN A 483 11.84 -22.80 21.05
N SER A 484 12.74 -21.91 21.49
CA SER A 484 13.85 -22.26 22.39
C SER A 484 13.53 -22.13 23.87
N PHE A 485 12.81 -21.07 24.27
CA PHE A 485 12.56 -20.74 25.68
C PHE A 485 11.08 -20.79 26.05
N GLY A 486 10.19 -21.13 25.11
CA GLY A 486 8.75 -21.25 25.31
C GLY A 486 8.07 -22.41 24.60
N GLY A 487 8.83 -23.32 23.99
CA GLY A 487 8.33 -24.52 23.31
C GLY A 487 9.27 -25.70 23.52
N ASP A 488 8.77 -26.91 23.27
CA ASP A 488 9.48 -28.18 23.55
C ASP A 488 10.38 -28.63 22.37
N ALA A 489 10.89 -27.69 21.56
CA ALA A 489 11.67 -28.04 20.37
C ALA A 489 13.06 -28.60 20.76
N PRO A 490 13.48 -29.78 20.27
CA PRO A 490 14.80 -30.33 20.58
C PRO A 490 15.94 -29.41 20.11
N ILE A 491 17.03 -29.34 20.88
CA ILE A 491 18.23 -28.53 20.53
C ILE A 491 18.77 -28.91 19.13
N GLU A 492 18.74 -30.18 18.77
CA GLU A 492 19.13 -30.66 17.42
C GLU A 492 18.28 -30.04 16.29
N GLN A 493 17.01 -29.77 16.55
CA GLN A 493 16.13 -29.08 15.60
C GLN A 493 16.48 -27.59 15.53
N LEU A 494 16.76 -26.96 16.67
CA LEU A 494 17.09 -25.53 16.76
C LEU A 494 18.46 -25.19 16.14
N LEU A 495 19.41 -26.12 16.18
CA LEU A 495 20.77 -25.97 15.62
C LEU A 495 20.94 -26.58 14.22
N ARG A 496 19.85 -27.04 13.60
CA ARG A 496 19.87 -27.62 12.25
C ARG A 496 20.34 -26.60 11.21
N GLU A 497 21.10 -27.06 10.22
CA GLU A 497 21.54 -26.26 9.09
C GLU A 497 20.32 -25.75 8.29
N PRO A 498 20.14 -24.44 8.08
CA PRO A 498 19.00 -23.93 7.31
C PRO A 498 18.99 -24.42 5.85
N ALA A 499 20.15 -24.70 5.28
CA ALA A 499 20.29 -25.15 3.88
C ALA A 499 20.08 -26.67 3.68
N CYS A 500 19.72 -27.44 4.71
CA CYS A 500 19.54 -28.89 4.60
C CYS A 500 18.12 -29.32 4.19
N PHE A 501 17.17 -28.39 4.07
CA PHE A 501 15.83 -28.70 3.56
C PHE A 501 15.93 -28.94 2.05
N ALA A 502 15.48 -30.11 1.58
CA ALA A 502 15.24 -30.32 0.15
C ALA A 502 14.30 -29.20 -0.33
N THR A 503 14.62 -28.50 -1.42
CA THR A 503 13.87 -27.35 -1.93
C THR A 503 12.38 -27.69 -1.93
N PRO A 504 11.60 -27.26 -0.92
CA PRO A 504 10.18 -27.54 -0.90
C PRO A 504 9.58 -26.79 -2.09
N ALA A 505 8.50 -27.30 -2.68
CA ALA A 505 7.70 -26.43 -3.54
C ALA A 505 7.36 -25.17 -2.71
N PRO A 506 7.58 -23.95 -3.25
CA PRO A 506 7.30 -22.73 -2.51
C PRO A 506 5.86 -22.79 -1.98
N PRO A 507 5.60 -22.28 -0.77
CA PRO A 507 4.26 -22.36 -0.23
C PRO A 507 3.40 -21.51 -1.16
N PRO A 508 2.16 -21.91 -1.46
CA PRO A 508 1.29 -21.06 -2.25
C PRO A 508 1.24 -19.70 -1.54
N LEU A 509 1.63 -18.65 -2.26
CA LEU A 509 1.53 -17.29 -1.76
C LEU A 509 0.11 -17.06 -1.25
N PRO A 510 -0.10 -16.27 -0.18
CA PRO A 510 -1.44 -15.97 0.29
C PRO A 510 -2.24 -15.38 -0.87
N LYS A 511 -3.11 -16.19 -1.46
CA LYS A 511 -4.03 -15.72 -2.49
C LYS A 511 -5.10 -14.88 -1.78
N PRO A 512 -5.67 -13.87 -2.45
CA PRO A 512 -6.87 -13.23 -1.95
C PRO A 512 -7.87 -14.31 -1.54
N VAL A 513 -8.40 -14.22 -0.32
CA VAL A 513 -9.48 -15.11 0.11
C VAL A 513 -10.73 -14.67 -0.64
N ILE A 514 -10.97 -15.27 -1.79
CA ILE A 514 -12.19 -15.08 -2.57
C ILE A 514 -13.19 -16.09 -2.01
N GLN A 515 -13.96 -15.65 -1.02
CA GLN A 515 -15.19 -16.32 -0.63
C GLN A 515 -16.29 -15.78 -1.53
N ASP A 516 -16.34 -16.26 -2.77
CA ASP A 516 -17.55 -16.10 -3.57
C ASP A 516 -18.57 -17.11 -3.03
N PRO A 517 -19.70 -16.68 -2.42
CA PRO A 517 -20.74 -17.60 -1.97
C PRO A 517 -21.34 -18.42 -3.12
N ASP A 518 -21.10 -18.01 -4.37
CA ASP A 518 -21.38 -18.78 -5.56
C ASP A 518 -20.21 -19.75 -5.85
N GLU A 519 -20.41 -21.06 -5.60
CA GLU A 519 -19.48 -22.15 -5.95
C GLU A 519 -19.16 -22.18 -7.46
N TYR A 520 -18.04 -21.60 -7.91
CA TYR A 520 -17.59 -21.78 -9.30
C TYR A 520 -16.09 -22.02 -9.39
N ALA A 521 -15.73 -23.30 -9.49
CA ALA A 521 -14.36 -23.80 -9.63
C ALA A 521 -13.78 -23.70 -11.07
N GLU A 522 -14.53 -23.19 -12.07
CA GLU A 522 -14.17 -23.33 -13.50
C GLU A 522 -13.59 -22.08 -14.19
N MET A 523 -13.69 -20.88 -13.60
CA MET A 523 -13.07 -19.65 -14.13
C MET A 523 -11.95 -19.19 -13.20
N ASN A 524 -10.81 -18.78 -13.77
CA ASN A 524 -9.79 -18.09 -12.98
C ASN A 524 -10.39 -16.82 -12.36
N PRO A 525 -10.11 -16.52 -11.09
CA PRO A 525 -10.60 -15.30 -10.47
C PRO A 525 -10.08 -14.06 -11.20
N PHE A 526 -10.85 -12.98 -11.17
CA PHE A 526 -10.37 -11.67 -11.63
C PHE A 526 -9.21 -11.21 -10.74
N GLU A 527 -8.18 -10.64 -11.38
CA GLU A 527 -7.04 -10.03 -10.71
C GLU A 527 -6.89 -8.59 -11.19
N ASN A 528 -6.77 -7.66 -10.25
CA ASN A 528 -6.50 -6.27 -10.60
C ASN A 528 -5.10 -6.13 -11.25
N GLU A 529 -4.99 -5.19 -12.18
CA GLU A 529 -3.74 -4.74 -12.76
C GLU A 529 -2.77 -4.25 -11.66
N PRO A 530 -1.51 -4.72 -11.67
CA PRO A 530 -0.50 -4.27 -10.71
C PRO A 530 -0.29 -2.76 -10.75
N ASP A 531 -0.15 -2.15 -9.59
CA ASP A 531 0.22 -0.73 -9.50
C ASP A 531 1.66 -0.52 -9.99
N VAL A 532 2.00 0.69 -10.43
CA VAL A 532 3.37 1.01 -10.83
C VAL A 532 4.23 1.31 -9.60
N ASP A 533 5.35 0.59 -9.47
CA ASP A 533 6.36 0.85 -8.45
C ASP A 533 7.35 1.93 -8.94
N PHE A 534 7.19 3.15 -8.45
CA PHE A 534 8.10 4.27 -8.74
C PHE A 534 9.40 4.25 -7.91
N SER A 535 9.59 3.29 -7.00
CA SER A 535 10.91 3.07 -6.39
C SER A 535 11.93 2.56 -7.42
N ARG A 536 11.43 1.92 -8.49
CA ARG A 536 12.19 1.42 -9.62
C ARG A 536 12.60 2.55 -10.60
N PRO A 537 13.91 2.68 -10.94
CA PRO A 537 14.39 3.67 -11.91
C PRO A 537 13.70 3.57 -13.29
N GLU A 538 13.45 2.36 -13.78
CA GLU A 538 12.81 2.11 -15.07
C GLU A 538 11.39 2.69 -15.15
N SER A 539 10.61 2.62 -14.06
CA SER A 539 9.27 3.19 -13.98
C SER A 539 9.32 4.72 -14.04
N ARG A 540 10.29 5.33 -13.35
CA ARG A 540 10.48 6.80 -13.38
C ARG A 540 10.90 7.27 -14.76
N GLN A 541 11.84 6.58 -15.39
CA GLN A 541 12.30 6.91 -16.74
C GLN A 541 11.18 6.77 -17.76
N ALA A 542 10.40 5.69 -17.72
CA ALA A 542 9.26 5.48 -18.62
C ALA A 542 8.22 6.61 -18.53
N MET A 543 7.94 7.10 -17.32
CA MET A 543 7.04 8.24 -17.11
C MET A 543 7.62 9.56 -17.65
N GLN A 544 8.91 9.82 -17.42
CA GLN A 544 9.59 11.00 -17.94
C GLN A 544 9.61 11.02 -19.48
N ASP A 545 9.93 9.88 -20.10
CA ASP A 545 9.96 9.72 -21.54
C ASP A 545 8.56 9.91 -22.14
N ALA A 546 7.53 9.36 -21.49
CA ALA A 546 6.15 9.54 -21.91
C ALA A 546 5.69 11.02 -21.82
N LEU A 547 6.04 11.72 -20.74
CA LEU A 547 5.80 13.16 -20.60
C LEU A 547 6.51 13.97 -21.68
N ALA A 548 7.78 13.63 -21.98
CA ALA A 548 8.52 14.28 -23.06
C ALA A 548 7.83 14.09 -24.42
N ARG A 549 7.40 12.86 -24.74
CA ARG A 549 6.65 12.56 -25.98
C ARG A 549 5.31 13.29 -26.03
N ALA A 550 4.53 13.28 -24.95
CA ALA A 550 3.25 13.99 -24.90
C ALA A 550 3.40 15.49 -25.16
N ARG A 551 4.46 16.12 -24.62
CA ARG A 551 4.75 17.54 -24.90
C ARG A 551 5.05 17.81 -26.38
N THR A 552 5.67 16.88 -27.10
CA THR A 552 5.93 17.05 -28.55
C THR A 552 4.67 16.97 -29.41
N LEU A 553 3.63 16.28 -28.92
CA LEU A 553 2.34 16.10 -29.60
C LEU A 553 1.27 17.10 -29.10
N ALA A 554 1.62 17.99 -28.16
CA ALA A 554 0.69 18.92 -27.56
C ALA A 554 0.22 19.99 -28.56
N GLY A 555 -1.04 20.39 -28.44
CA GLY A 555 -1.65 21.48 -29.22
C GLY A 555 -2.34 21.03 -30.52
N GLU A 556 -2.35 19.73 -30.81
CA GLU A 556 -3.04 19.15 -31.96
C GLU A 556 -4.54 19.45 -31.98
N LYS A 557 -5.10 19.53 -33.19
CA LYS A 557 -6.54 19.65 -33.41
C LYS A 557 -7.20 18.27 -33.32
N LEU A 558 -8.24 18.17 -32.50
CA LEU A 558 -9.01 16.97 -32.21
C LEU A 558 -10.44 17.13 -32.78
N PRO A 559 -10.66 16.78 -34.06
CA PRO A 559 -12.01 16.72 -34.61
C PRO A 559 -12.84 15.67 -33.87
N ALA A 560 -14.16 15.77 -33.95
CA ALA A 560 -15.04 14.68 -33.54
C ALA A 560 -14.73 13.46 -34.41
N LEU A 561 -14.79 12.24 -33.85
CA LEU A 561 -14.61 11.00 -34.61
C LEU A 561 -15.96 10.31 -34.68
N ILE A 562 -16.60 10.38 -35.84
CA ILE A 562 -17.94 9.83 -36.09
C ILE A 562 -17.80 8.78 -37.18
N ASP A 563 -18.17 7.54 -36.89
CA ASP A 563 -17.98 6.41 -37.82
C ASP A 563 -16.52 6.30 -38.32
N GLY A 564 -15.57 6.58 -37.43
CA GLY A 564 -14.13 6.59 -37.73
C GLY A 564 -13.63 7.77 -38.58
N GLN A 565 -14.52 8.70 -38.96
CA GLN A 565 -14.17 9.86 -39.78
C GLN A 565 -14.06 11.14 -38.93
N PRO A 566 -13.03 11.97 -39.17
CA PRO A 566 -12.91 13.27 -38.52
C PRO A 566 -14.00 14.23 -39.01
N CYS A 567 -14.73 14.84 -38.07
CA CYS A 567 -15.79 15.81 -38.31
C CYS A 567 -15.55 17.10 -37.51
N GLU A 568 -15.83 18.26 -38.11
CA GLU A 568 -15.55 19.57 -37.51
C GLU A 568 -16.79 20.48 -37.59
N ALA A 569 -16.99 21.31 -36.55
CA ALA A 569 -18.06 22.32 -36.48
C ALA A 569 -17.55 23.75 -36.71
N GLY A 570 -16.28 23.91 -37.13
CA GLY A 570 -15.65 25.22 -37.44
C GLY A 570 -15.15 26.01 -36.22
N THR A 571 -15.60 25.69 -35.00
CA THR A 571 -15.11 26.29 -33.75
C THR A 571 -14.34 25.27 -32.90
N TRP A 572 -13.36 25.77 -32.14
CA TRP A 572 -12.41 24.94 -31.39
C TRP A 572 -12.25 25.45 -29.97
N THR A 573 -12.28 24.54 -29.00
CA THR A 573 -12.00 24.82 -27.59
C THR A 573 -10.62 24.28 -27.21
N ALA A 574 -9.80 25.10 -26.57
CA ALA A 574 -8.49 24.69 -26.07
C ALA A 574 -8.62 23.91 -24.76
N SER A 575 -8.00 22.73 -24.70
CA SER A 575 -7.70 22.02 -23.46
C SER A 575 -6.33 22.50 -22.97
N LEU A 576 -6.30 23.13 -21.80
CA LEU A 576 -5.12 23.83 -21.26
C LEU A 576 -4.45 22.98 -20.18
N ASN A 577 -3.13 23.10 -20.03
CA ASN A 577 -2.44 22.47 -18.91
C ASN A 577 -2.74 23.25 -17.61
N PRO A 578 -3.38 22.65 -16.59
CA PRO A 578 -3.72 23.38 -15.36
C PRO A 578 -2.50 23.83 -14.54
N SER A 579 -1.35 23.16 -14.70
CA SER A 579 -0.08 23.53 -14.08
C SER A 579 0.60 24.70 -14.79
N ASN A 580 0.27 24.91 -16.08
CA ASN A 580 0.76 26.01 -16.91
C ASN A 580 -0.24 26.33 -18.05
N PRO A 581 -1.26 27.17 -17.84
CA PRO A 581 -2.32 27.40 -18.81
C PRO A 581 -1.88 28.10 -20.10
N SER A 582 -0.64 28.60 -20.16
CA SER A 582 -0.05 29.06 -21.42
C SER A 582 0.24 27.91 -22.39
N GLN A 583 0.37 26.68 -21.87
CA GLN A 583 0.55 25.47 -22.65
C GLN A 583 -0.81 24.87 -23.03
N ILE A 584 -1.08 24.81 -24.33
CA ILE A 584 -2.26 24.13 -24.89
C ILE A 584 -1.92 22.66 -25.09
N VAL A 585 -2.68 21.78 -24.45
CA VAL A 585 -2.50 20.32 -24.55
C VAL A 585 -3.15 19.79 -25.82
N GLY A 586 -4.32 20.33 -26.19
CA GLY A 586 -4.99 20.03 -27.45
C GLY A 586 -6.11 21.02 -27.74
N ARG A 587 -6.67 20.96 -28.95
CA ARG A 587 -7.80 21.82 -29.37
C ARG A 587 -8.91 20.92 -29.89
N ALA A 588 -9.98 20.74 -29.13
CA ALA A 588 -11.12 19.92 -29.56
C ALA A 588 -12.15 20.75 -30.32
N THR A 589 -12.77 20.19 -31.35
CA THR A 589 -13.91 20.86 -32.01
C THR A 589 -15.02 21.07 -30.97
N ASP A 590 -15.68 22.23 -30.99
CA ASP A 590 -16.88 22.43 -30.18
C ASP A 590 -18.07 21.91 -30.99
N SER A 591 -18.46 20.66 -30.74
CA SER A 591 -19.52 20.02 -31.52
C SER A 591 -20.86 20.70 -31.31
N ASP A 592 -21.67 20.75 -32.37
CA ASP A 592 -23.02 21.28 -32.35
C ASP A 592 -24.07 20.15 -32.34
N PRO A 593 -25.37 20.44 -32.18
CA PRO A 593 -26.43 19.43 -32.28
C PRO A 593 -26.42 18.66 -33.61
N ALA A 594 -25.97 19.26 -34.72
CA ALA A 594 -25.91 18.60 -36.01
C ALA A 594 -24.84 17.49 -36.06
N LEU A 595 -23.67 17.69 -35.43
CA LEU A 595 -22.70 16.63 -35.24
C LEU A 595 -23.19 15.57 -34.25
N ALA A 596 -23.97 15.96 -33.22
CA ALA A 596 -24.58 15.01 -32.30
C ALA A 596 -25.56 14.07 -33.02
N ASP A 597 -26.43 14.60 -33.88
CA ASP A 597 -27.33 13.80 -34.72
C ASP A 597 -26.56 12.81 -35.60
N LYS A 598 -25.46 13.25 -36.21
CA LYS A 598 -24.60 12.38 -37.02
C LYS A 598 -23.99 11.25 -36.19
N ALA A 599 -23.51 11.56 -34.98
CA ALA A 599 -22.91 10.58 -34.08
C ALA A 599 -23.93 9.55 -33.59
N VAL A 600 -25.12 9.99 -33.17
CA VAL A 600 -26.21 9.09 -32.76
C VAL A 600 -26.71 8.25 -33.93
N ALA A 601 -26.86 8.83 -35.12
CA ALA A 601 -27.25 8.10 -36.31
C ALA A 601 -26.20 7.04 -36.71
N ALA A 602 -24.91 7.35 -36.59
CA ALA A 602 -23.85 6.36 -36.81
C ALA A 602 -23.93 5.21 -35.81
N ALA A 603 -24.04 5.53 -34.51
CA ALA A 603 -24.21 4.54 -33.45
C ALA A 603 -25.45 3.65 -33.66
N GLY A 604 -26.58 4.23 -34.08
CA GLY A 604 -27.81 3.50 -34.37
C GLY A 604 -27.69 2.58 -35.58
N ARG A 605 -27.03 3.00 -36.67
CA ARG A 605 -26.80 2.14 -37.86
C ARG A 605 -25.90 0.95 -37.56
N THR A 606 -24.93 1.11 -36.66
CA THR A 606 -23.99 0.03 -36.29
C THR A 606 -24.53 -0.88 -35.19
N PHE A 607 -25.58 -0.48 -34.47
CA PHE A 607 -26.09 -1.19 -33.30
C PHE A 607 -26.42 -2.67 -33.57
N GLU A 608 -27.24 -2.96 -34.57
CA GLU A 608 -27.67 -4.33 -34.89
C GLU A 608 -26.46 -5.24 -35.21
N GLN A 609 -25.48 -4.72 -35.95
CA GLN A 609 -24.27 -5.46 -36.29
C GLN A 609 -23.41 -5.74 -35.05
N TRP A 610 -23.24 -4.74 -34.18
CA TRP A 610 -22.46 -4.89 -32.95
C TRP A 610 -23.15 -5.81 -31.93
N ALA A 611 -24.46 -5.66 -31.75
CA ALA A 611 -25.26 -6.48 -30.84
C ALA A 611 -25.28 -7.96 -31.25
N ALA A 612 -25.22 -8.26 -32.56
CA ALA A 612 -25.18 -9.61 -33.11
C ALA A 612 -23.84 -10.34 -32.88
N ILE A 613 -22.74 -9.62 -32.62
CA ILE A 613 -21.45 -10.24 -32.27
C ILE A 613 -21.61 -10.97 -30.93
N PRO A 614 -21.21 -12.26 -30.80
CA PRO A 614 -21.30 -12.98 -29.54
C PRO A 614 -20.64 -12.25 -28.37
N ALA A 615 -21.25 -12.32 -27.18
CA ALA A 615 -20.76 -11.60 -26.00
C ALA A 615 -19.30 -11.95 -25.64
N VAL A 616 -18.89 -13.21 -25.87
CA VAL A 616 -17.51 -13.67 -25.67
C VAL A 616 -16.53 -12.98 -26.61
N ASP A 617 -16.91 -12.74 -27.87
CA ASP A 617 -16.07 -12.07 -28.85
C ASP A 617 -15.97 -10.57 -28.56
N ARG A 618 -17.08 -9.94 -28.13
CA ARG A 618 -17.05 -8.55 -27.64
C ARG A 618 -16.15 -8.41 -26.41
N ALA A 619 -16.25 -9.35 -25.46
CA ALA A 619 -15.38 -9.41 -24.30
C ALA A 619 -13.90 -9.56 -24.70
N ALA A 620 -13.59 -10.38 -25.71
CA ALA A 620 -12.23 -10.51 -26.24
C ALA A 620 -11.70 -9.22 -26.88
N ILE A 621 -12.53 -8.44 -27.59
CA ILE A 621 -12.16 -7.12 -28.11
C ILE A 621 -11.85 -6.15 -26.97
N VAL A 622 -12.71 -6.09 -25.94
CA VAL A 622 -12.51 -5.22 -24.78
C VAL A 622 -11.27 -5.63 -23.97
N SER A 623 -11.00 -6.93 -23.81
CA SER A 623 -9.75 -7.41 -23.20
C SER A 623 -8.52 -7.00 -24.00
N ARG A 624 -8.59 -7.05 -25.34
CA ARG A 624 -7.49 -6.57 -26.20
C ARG A 624 -7.22 -5.08 -26.01
N ALA A 625 -8.26 -4.26 -25.82
CA ALA A 625 -8.08 -2.86 -25.47
C ALA A 625 -7.35 -2.70 -24.13
N ALA A 626 -7.61 -3.58 -23.15
CA ALA A 626 -6.89 -3.59 -21.89
C ALA A 626 -5.39 -3.89 -22.08
N ASP A 627 -5.05 -4.84 -22.95
CA ASP A 627 -3.67 -5.20 -23.25
C ASP A 627 -2.91 -4.06 -23.95
N LEU A 628 -3.55 -3.39 -24.92
CA LEU A 628 -2.98 -2.21 -25.59
C LEU A 628 -2.78 -1.06 -24.59
N LEU A 629 -3.75 -0.82 -23.70
CA LEU A 629 -3.66 0.21 -22.68
C LEU A 629 -2.57 -0.11 -21.66
N HIS A 630 -2.45 -1.37 -21.22
CA HIS A 630 -1.37 -1.82 -20.36
C HIS A 630 0.00 -1.52 -20.98
N ALA A 631 0.20 -1.89 -22.26
CA ALA A 631 1.46 -1.66 -22.95
C ALA A 631 1.82 -0.16 -23.08
N ARG A 632 0.81 0.71 -23.18
CA ARG A 632 0.98 2.17 -23.39
C ARG A 632 0.59 3.01 -22.17
N ARG A 633 0.51 2.40 -20.98
CA ARG A 633 -0.05 3.03 -19.76
C ARG A 633 0.64 4.33 -19.35
N PHE A 634 1.96 4.42 -19.54
CA PHE A 634 2.71 5.66 -19.26
C PHE A 634 2.38 6.77 -20.25
N GLU A 635 2.09 6.46 -21.52
CA GLU A 635 1.65 7.46 -22.52
C GLU A 635 0.27 8.02 -22.16
N ALA A 636 -0.67 7.14 -21.80
CA ALA A 636 -1.99 7.56 -21.32
C ALA A 636 -1.86 8.41 -20.04
N ALA A 637 -1.05 7.98 -19.07
CA ALA A 637 -0.84 8.71 -17.82
C ALA A 637 -0.18 10.07 -18.05
N ALA A 638 0.74 10.20 -19.01
CA ALA A 638 1.34 11.49 -19.37
C ALA A 638 0.30 12.51 -19.85
N TRP A 639 -0.70 12.08 -20.63
CA TRP A 639 -1.82 12.95 -21.00
C TRP A 639 -2.66 13.36 -19.80
N VAL A 640 -2.93 12.44 -18.87
CA VAL A 640 -3.66 12.75 -17.63
C VAL A 640 -2.91 13.77 -16.78
N VAL A 641 -1.59 13.67 -16.68
CA VAL A 641 -0.74 14.64 -15.97
C VAL A 641 -0.85 16.03 -16.61
N LEU A 642 -0.65 16.11 -17.93
CA LEU A 642 -0.61 17.39 -18.63
C LEU A 642 -1.98 18.05 -18.78
N GLU A 643 -3.03 17.27 -19.09
CA GLU A 643 -4.36 17.79 -19.40
C GLU A 643 -5.18 18.10 -18.13
N VAL A 644 -5.04 17.26 -17.10
CA VAL A 644 -5.91 17.32 -15.90
C VAL A 644 -5.15 17.67 -14.62
N GLY A 645 -3.81 17.71 -14.65
CA GLY A 645 -3.00 18.14 -13.51
C GLY A 645 -2.93 17.13 -12.37
N LYS A 646 -3.19 15.85 -12.64
CA LYS A 646 -2.92 14.78 -11.66
C LYS A 646 -1.42 14.56 -11.52
N ASN A 647 -0.94 14.36 -10.29
CA ASN A 647 0.43 13.90 -10.08
C ASN A 647 0.64 12.50 -10.68
N TRP A 648 1.89 12.04 -10.75
CA TRP A 648 2.22 10.78 -11.43
C TRP A 648 1.49 9.56 -10.87
N ARG A 649 1.33 9.45 -9.53
CA ARG A 649 0.63 8.33 -8.89
C ARG A 649 -0.85 8.33 -9.18
N GLU A 650 -1.47 9.50 -9.11
CA GLU A 650 -2.90 9.68 -9.39
C GLU A 650 -3.18 9.44 -10.88
N ALA A 651 -2.29 9.89 -11.78
CA ALA A 651 -2.43 9.72 -13.21
C ALA A 651 -2.27 8.26 -13.64
N ILE A 652 -1.23 7.57 -13.17
CA ILE A 652 -1.06 6.15 -13.50
C ILE A 652 -2.14 5.29 -12.83
N GLY A 653 -2.57 5.63 -11.61
CA GLY A 653 -3.66 4.95 -10.92
C GLY A 653 -4.99 5.04 -11.69
N ASP A 654 -5.27 6.19 -12.31
CA ASP A 654 -6.43 6.40 -13.19
C ASP A 654 -6.39 5.48 -14.42
N VAL A 655 -5.21 5.29 -15.01
CA VAL A 655 -5.02 4.39 -16.15
C VAL A 655 -5.09 2.92 -15.74
N VAL A 656 -4.51 2.56 -14.58
CA VAL A 656 -4.59 1.19 -14.02
C VAL A 656 -6.04 0.83 -13.72
N GLU A 657 -6.82 1.74 -13.14
CA GLU A 657 -8.26 1.52 -12.90
C GLU A 657 -9.05 1.40 -14.23
N ALA A 658 -8.67 2.12 -15.28
CA ALA A 658 -9.24 1.95 -16.62
C ALA A 658 -8.99 0.55 -17.21
N ILE A 659 -7.77 0.01 -17.03
CA ILE A 659 -7.40 -1.37 -17.42
C ILE A 659 -8.26 -2.37 -16.63
N ASP A 660 -8.41 -2.15 -15.32
CA ASP A 660 -9.24 -2.98 -14.46
C ASP A 660 -10.70 -3.02 -14.95
N TYR A 661 -11.31 -1.88 -15.30
CA TYR A 661 -12.67 -1.87 -15.82
C TYR A 661 -12.81 -2.68 -17.13
N LEU A 662 -11.86 -2.55 -18.06
CA LEU A 662 -11.89 -3.30 -19.32
C LEU A 662 -11.85 -4.81 -19.04
N ARG A 663 -10.92 -5.27 -18.21
CA ARG A 663 -10.76 -6.68 -17.88
C ARG A 663 -11.93 -7.22 -17.05
N TYR A 664 -12.36 -6.47 -16.04
CA TYR A 664 -13.44 -6.88 -15.15
C TYR A 664 -14.77 -7.00 -15.88
N TYR A 665 -15.12 -6.04 -16.74
CA TYR A 665 -16.38 -6.12 -17.49
C TYR A 665 -16.35 -7.17 -18.60
N ALA A 666 -15.20 -7.46 -19.20
CA ALA A 666 -15.04 -8.62 -20.07
C ALA A 666 -15.23 -9.94 -19.29
N TYR A 667 -14.63 -10.04 -18.09
CA TYR A 667 -14.81 -11.16 -17.18
C TYR A 667 -16.28 -11.36 -16.77
N GLU A 668 -16.94 -10.29 -16.32
CA GLU A 668 -18.34 -10.33 -15.88
C GLU A 668 -19.30 -10.64 -17.02
N MET A 669 -19.07 -10.12 -18.24
CA MET A 669 -19.91 -10.46 -19.38
C MET A 669 -19.80 -11.95 -19.75
N ASN A 670 -18.59 -12.53 -19.64
CA ASN A 670 -18.38 -13.96 -19.80
C ASN A 670 -19.11 -14.77 -18.71
N ARG A 671 -19.06 -14.31 -17.46
CA ARG A 671 -19.80 -14.91 -16.33
C ARG A 671 -21.31 -14.92 -16.60
N LEU A 672 -21.88 -13.78 -16.99
CA LEU A 672 -23.31 -13.63 -17.29
C LEU A 672 -23.75 -14.49 -18.49
N THR A 673 -22.88 -14.65 -19.50
CA THR A 673 -23.17 -15.48 -20.69
C THR A 673 -23.11 -16.98 -20.39
N ARG A 674 -22.24 -17.42 -19.47
CA ARG A 674 -22.17 -18.84 -19.04
C ARG A 674 -23.27 -19.24 -18.06
N ARG A 675 -23.79 -18.27 -17.29
CA ARG A 675 -24.83 -18.46 -16.26
C ARG A 675 -26.24 -18.08 -16.73
N VAL A 676 -26.60 -18.42 -17.97
CA VAL A 676 -27.99 -18.31 -18.42
C VAL A 676 -28.87 -19.16 -17.50
N ARG A 677 -29.84 -18.52 -16.83
CA ARG A 677 -30.72 -19.22 -15.89
C ARG A 677 -31.71 -20.05 -16.70
N LEU A 678 -31.60 -21.37 -16.55
CA LEU A 678 -32.50 -22.35 -17.15
C LEU A 678 -33.44 -22.90 -16.06
N ARG A 679 -34.75 -22.89 -16.33
CA ARG A 679 -35.77 -23.47 -15.45
C ARG A 679 -36.72 -24.31 -16.28
N ASN A 680 -36.18 -25.39 -16.84
CA ASN A 680 -36.91 -26.25 -17.76
C ASN A 680 -37.87 -27.18 -16.99
N LEU A 681 -39.05 -27.41 -17.56
CA LEU A 681 -40.00 -28.45 -17.15
C LEU A 681 -40.15 -29.46 -18.30
N ALA A 682 -40.76 -30.61 -18.05
CA ALA A 682 -41.04 -31.56 -19.13
C ALA A 682 -41.95 -30.90 -20.19
N GLY A 683 -41.50 -30.85 -21.44
CA GLY A 683 -42.22 -30.17 -22.54
C GLY A 683 -42.03 -28.65 -22.60
N GLU A 684 -41.18 -28.06 -21.74
CA GLU A 684 -41.00 -26.60 -21.64
C GLU A 684 -39.53 -26.24 -21.42
N ALA A 685 -38.95 -25.47 -22.35
CA ALA A 685 -37.62 -24.89 -22.19
C ALA A 685 -37.73 -23.40 -21.85
N ASN A 686 -37.16 -23.01 -20.71
CA ASN A 686 -37.19 -21.63 -20.22
C ASN A 686 -35.78 -21.08 -20.07
N THR A 687 -35.50 -20.01 -20.81
CA THR A 687 -34.19 -19.36 -20.83
C THR A 687 -34.33 -17.91 -20.39
N TYR A 688 -33.72 -17.55 -19.26
CA TYR A 688 -33.61 -16.15 -18.83
C TYR A 688 -32.24 -15.59 -19.25
N ALA A 689 -32.25 -14.65 -20.19
CA ALA A 689 -31.08 -14.07 -20.81
C ALA A 689 -31.17 -12.54 -20.82
N TYR A 690 -30.11 -11.88 -21.31
CA TYR A 690 -30.02 -10.43 -21.40
C TYR A 690 -29.79 -10.01 -22.85
N ARG A 691 -30.37 -8.88 -23.24
CA ARG A 691 -30.12 -8.21 -24.53
C ARG A 691 -29.66 -6.77 -24.31
N PRO A 692 -28.87 -6.17 -25.22
CA PRO A 692 -28.50 -4.76 -25.11
C PRO A 692 -29.71 -3.83 -25.21
N ARG A 693 -29.52 -2.57 -24.80
CA ARG A 693 -30.55 -1.52 -24.84
C ARG A 693 -30.60 -0.78 -26.17
N GLY A 694 -29.46 -0.41 -26.74
CA GLY A 694 -29.40 0.42 -27.95
C GLY A 694 -28.21 1.38 -27.93
N VAL A 695 -28.46 2.66 -28.24
CA VAL A 695 -27.41 3.70 -28.23
C VAL A 695 -27.24 4.28 -26.82
N ALA A 696 -26.00 4.30 -26.34
CA ALA A 696 -25.59 4.84 -25.06
C ALA A 696 -24.88 6.19 -25.21
N ALA A 697 -25.38 7.22 -24.52
CA ALA A 697 -24.65 8.46 -24.31
C ALA A 697 -23.77 8.33 -23.05
N VAL A 698 -22.45 8.39 -23.22
CA VAL A 698 -21.48 8.39 -22.11
C VAL A 698 -21.00 9.81 -21.87
N ILE A 699 -21.38 10.40 -20.74
CA ILE A 699 -21.01 11.75 -20.34
C ILE A 699 -20.04 11.66 -19.16
N SER A 700 -18.75 11.84 -19.43
CA SER A 700 -17.68 11.57 -18.45
C SER A 700 -17.14 12.82 -17.73
N PRO A 701 -16.64 12.66 -16.48
CA PRO A 701 -16.15 13.76 -15.66
C PRO A 701 -14.68 14.06 -15.94
N VAL A 702 -14.19 15.17 -15.39
CA VAL A 702 -12.77 15.53 -15.40
C VAL A 702 -11.97 14.93 -14.23
N SER A 703 -12.61 14.45 -13.17
CA SER A 703 -11.91 13.95 -11.98
C SER A 703 -11.13 12.65 -12.23
N PHE A 704 -11.63 11.81 -13.12
CA PHE A 704 -11.02 10.56 -13.57
C PHE A 704 -11.23 10.45 -15.08
N PRO A 705 -10.46 11.23 -15.86
CA PRO A 705 -10.64 11.36 -17.31
C PRO A 705 -10.47 10.04 -18.07
N PHE A 706 -9.73 9.07 -17.51
CA PHE A 706 -9.59 7.74 -18.10
C PHE A 706 -10.49 6.71 -17.41
N ALA A 707 -10.33 6.45 -16.11
CA ALA A 707 -10.98 5.32 -15.43
C ALA A 707 -12.50 5.30 -15.61
N LEU A 708 -13.19 6.38 -15.24
CA LEU A 708 -14.66 6.42 -15.25
C LEU A 708 -15.22 6.48 -16.67
N MET A 709 -14.55 7.20 -17.58
CA MET A 709 -14.89 7.24 -18.99
C MET A 709 -14.76 5.84 -19.64
N THR A 710 -13.63 5.17 -19.42
CA THR A 710 -13.38 3.82 -19.88
C THR A 710 -14.37 2.85 -19.26
N GLY A 711 -14.65 2.95 -17.95
CA GLY A 711 -15.60 2.08 -17.26
C GLY A 711 -17.01 2.15 -17.84
N MET A 712 -17.55 3.37 -18.02
CA MET A 712 -18.86 3.56 -18.64
C MET A 712 -18.90 3.08 -20.10
N THR A 713 -17.85 3.40 -20.88
CA THR A 713 -17.76 3.02 -22.31
C THR A 713 -17.62 1.52 -22.48
N ALA A 714 -16.74 0.88 -21.72
CA ALA A 714 -16.49 -0.56 -21.76
C ALA A 714 -17.72 -1.37 -21.35
N ALA A 715 -18.41 -0.95 -20.27
CA ALA A 715 -19.64 -1.60 -19.83
C ALA A 715 -20.73 -1.55 -20.91
N ALA A 716 -20.90 -0.41 -21.59
CA ALA A 716 -21.84 -0.26 -22.70
C ALA A 716 -21.45 -1.14 -23.90
N LEU A 717 -20.20 -1.08 -24.34
CA LEU A 717 -19.71 -1.85 -25.49
C LEU A 717 -19.81 -3.36 -25.26
N VAL A 718 -19.32 -3.87 -24.13
CA VAL A 718 -19.27 -5.32 -23.85
C VAL A 718 -20.68 -5.92 -23.73
N SER A 719 -21.63 -5.16 -23.21
CA SER A 719 -23.05 -5.55 -23.13
C SER A 719 -23.78 -5.48 -24.48
N GLY A 720 -23.14 -4.99 -25.54
CA GLY A 720 -23.66 -4.98 -26.91
C GLY A 720 -24.30 -3.65 -27.34
N ASN A 721 -24.15 -2.58 -26.55
CA ASN A 721 -24.62 -1.24 -26.91
C ASN A 721 -23.56 -0.51 -27.77
N THR A 722 -24.01 0.46 -28.57
CA THR A 722 -23.11 1.41 -29.25
C THR A 722 -23.03 2.70 -28.43
N VAL A 723 -21.95 3.47 -28.59
CA VAL A 723 -21.60 4.56 -27.66
C VAL A 723 -21.33 5.86 -28.40
N VAL A 724 -21.86 6.95 -27.84
CA VAL A 724 -21.44 8.33 -28.12
C VAL A 724 -20.78 8.89 -26.86
N VAL A 725 -19.46 9.10 -26.91
CA VAL A 725 -18.65 9.60 -25.79
C VAL A 725 -18.57 11.13 -25.86
N LYS A 726 -19.11 11.79 -24.83
CA LYS A 726 -19.09 13.24 -24.64
C LYS A 726 -18.30 13.57 -23.37
N PRO A 727 -16.98 13.80 -23.47
CA PRO A 727 -16.14 14.02 -22.30
C PRO A 727 -16.31 15.43 -21.72
N ALA A 728 -15.88 15.62 -20.47
CA ALA A 728 -15.61 16.96 -19.96
C ALA A 728 -14.67 17.70 -20.93
N THR A 729 -14.93 18.98 -21.18
CA THR A 729 -14.19 19.78 -22.18
C THR A 729 -12.69 19.82 -21.88
N GLN A 730 -12.34 19.85 -20.59
CA GLN A 730 -10.97 19.85 -20.06
C GLN A 730 -10.25 18.49 -20.17
N ALA A 731 -10.90 17.43 -20.65
CA ALA A 731 -10.34 16.08 -20.76
C ALA A 731 -10.50 15.48 -22.17
N SER A 732 -10.57 16.35 -23.19
CA SER A 732 -10.86 15.95 -24.57
C SER A 732 -9.71 15.18 -25.23
N VAL A 733 -8.46 15.44 -24.87
CA VAL A 733 -7.27 14.73 -25.38
C VAL A 733 -7.28 13.30 -24.87
N CYS A 734 -7.50 13.10 -23.57
CA CYS A 734 -7.66 11.78 -22.96
C CYS A 734 -8.76 10.96 -23.65
N ALA A 735 -9.91 11.58 -23.92
CA ALA A 735 -11.04 10.93 -24.57
C ALA A 735 -10.78 10.53 -26.03
N ASN A 736 -10.21 11.43 -26.83
CA ASN A 736 -9.80 11.09 -28.21
C ASN A 736 -8.77 9.95 -28.22
N TRP A 737 -7.82 9.96 -27.28
CA TRP A 737 -6.81 8.91 -27.15
C TRP A 737 -7.46 7.55 -26.87
N LEU A 738 -8.40 7.48 -25.91
CA LEU A 738 -9.13 6.24 -25.60
C LEU A 738 -9.93 5.72 -26.79
N VAL A 739 -10.70 6.57 -27.47
CA VAL A 739 -11.55 6.14 -28.60
C VAL A 739 -10.71 5.59 -29.75
N ARG A 740 -9.55 6.20 -30.04
CA ARG A 740 -8.59 5.66 -31.01
C ARG A 740 -8.05 4.30 -30.60
N LEU A 741 -7.72 4.11 -29.33
CA LEU A 741 -7.27 2.82 -28.81
C LEU A 741 -8.38 1.75 -28.91
N LEU A 742 -9.64 2.11 -28.68
CA LEU A 742 -10.77 1.18 -28.84
C LEU A 742 -10.96 0.75 -30.30
N HIS A 743 -10.80 1.68 -31.26
CA HIS A 743 -10.78 1.31 -32.68
C HIS A 743 -9.61 0.40 -33.03
N GLU A 744 -8.41 0.69 -32.52
CA GLU A 744 -7.22 -0.16 -32.69
C GLU A 744 -7.43 -1.57 -32.12
N ALA A 745 -8.16 -1.68 -31.00
CA ALA A 745 -8.52 -2.96 -30.39
C ALA A 745 -9.55 -3.78 -31.20
N GLY A 746 -10.20 -3.16 -32.18
CA GLY A 746 -11.19 -3.80 -33.06
C GLY A 746 -12.65 -3.44 -32.77
N VAL A 747 -12.93 -2.40 -31.95
CA VAL A 747 -14.29 -1.87 -31.83
C VAL A 747 -14.68 -1.18 -33.14
N PRO A 748 -15.80 -1.57 -33.79
CA PRO A 748 -16.21 -0.98 -35.06
C PRO A 748 -16.35 0.54 -34.99
N ALA A 749 -16.05 1.21 -36.09
CA ALA A 749 -15.96 2.67 -36.17
C ALA A 749 -17.24 3.39 -35.70
N GLY A 750 -18.42 2.93 -36.12
CA GLY A 750 -19.69 3.48 -35.66
C GLY A 750 -20.14 2.98 -34.28
N ALA A 751 -19.51 1.94 -33.70
CA ALA A 751 -19.89 1.41 -32.40
C ALA A 751 -19.40 2.28 -31.23
N VAL A 752 -18.34 3.09 -31.42
CA VAL A 752 -17.88 4.09 -30.46
C VAL A 752 -17.55 5.39 -31.19
N ASN A 753 -18.18 6.49 -30.80
CA ASN A 753 -18.03 7.80 -31.45
C ASN A 753 -17.52 8.82 -30.44
N PHE A 754 -16.58 9.67 -30.84
CA PHE A 754 -16.03 10.75 -30.03
C PHE A 754 -16.71 12.09 -30.38
N LEU A 755 -17.40 12.69 -29.42
CA LEU A 755 -18.17 13.92 -29.62
C LEU A 755 -17.81 14.97 -28.54
N PRO A 756 -16.68 15.68 -28.68
CA PRO A 756 -16.30 16.75 -27.76
C PRO A 756 -17.18 17.98 -27.97
N GLY A 757 -17.55 18.65 -26.89
CA GLY A 757 -18.33 19.89 -26.96
C GLY A 757 -18.89 20.29 -25.60
N ARG A 758 -19.47 21.49 -25.51
CA ARG A 758 -19.99 22.03 -24.25
C ARG A 758 -21.18 21.22 -23.71
N GLY A 759 -21.28 21.10 -22.39
CA GLY A 759 -22.33 20.32 -21.73
C GLY A 759 -23.73 20.86 -22.02
N GLU A 760 -23.88 22.18 -22.02
CA GLU A 760 -25.16 22.87 -22.25
C GLU A 760 -25.64 22.77 -23.69
N ALA A 761 -24.71 22.57 -24.65
CA ALA A 761 -25.03 22.45 -26.06
C ALA A 761 -25.29 20.99 -26.45
N VAL A 762 -24.29 20.12 -26.24
CA VAL A 762 -24.31 18.76 -26.79
C VAL A 762 -24.75 17.73 -25.75
N GLY A 763 -24.41 17.93 -24.48
CA GLY A 763 -24.77 17.01 -23.40
C GLY A 763 -26.28 16.96 -23.16
N ASP A 764 -26.90 18.12 -22.94
CA ASP A 764 -28.37 18.24 -22.75
C ASP A 764 -29.14 17.76 -24.01
N TYR A 765 -28.58 17.99 -25.20
CA TYR A 765 -29.15 17.51 -26.46
C TYR A 765 -29.15 15.97 -26.55
N LEU A 766 -28.03 15.31 -26.27
CA LEU A 766 -27.95 13.83 -26.24
C LEU A 766 -28.95 13.21 -25.26
N VAL A 767 -29.15 13.84 -24.09
CA VAL A 767 -30.11 13.37 -23.09
C VAL A 767 -31.55 13.42 -23.61
N ARG A 768 -31.90 14.40 -24.45
CA ARG A 768 -33.23 14.55 -25.06
C ARG A 768 -33.40 13.75 -26.34
N HIS A 769 -32.32 13.41 -27.03
CA HIS A 769 -32.35 12.81 -28.37
C HIS A 769 -33.18 11.51 -28.41
N PRO A 770 -34.14 11.35 -29.35
CA PRO A 770 -35.08 10.22 -29.34
C PRO A 770 -34.41 8.86 -29.53
N ASP A 771 -33.30 8.79 -30.27
CA ASP A 771 -32.58 7.52 -30.52
C ASP A 771 -31.50 7.20 -29.47
N VAL A 772 -31.48 7.87 -28.31
CA VAL A 772 -30.60 7.52 -27.18
C VAL A 772 -31.39 6.74 -26.13
N ASP A 773 -31.00 5.49 -25.89
CA ASP A 773 -31.71 4.54 -25.01
C ASP A 773 -31.15 4.49 -23.58
N LEU A 774 -29.88 4.82 -23.42
CA LEU A 774 -29.14 4.76 -22.16
C LEU A 774 -28.28 6.02 -21.99
N ILE A 775 -28.23 6.55 -20.78
CA ILE A 775 -27.30 7.61 -20.40
C ILE A 775 -26.46 7.10 -19.22
N ALA A 776 -25.15 7.04 -19.42
CA ALA A 776 -24.17 6.81 -18.37
C ALA A 776 -23.48 8.14 -18.06
N PHE A 777 -23.64 8.64 -16.84
CA PHE A 777 -23.17 9.94 -16.40
C PHE A 777 -22.39 9.82 -15.11
N THR A 778 -21.25 10.52 -15.05
CA THR A 778 -20.63 10.85 -13.78
C THR A 778 -20.31 12.33 -13.70
N GLY A 779 -20.70 12.99 -12.61
CA GLY A 779 -20.46 14.42 -12.44
C GLY A 779 -21.18 15.02 -11.24
N SER A 780 -21.52 16.32 -11.32
CA SER A 780 -22.18 17.01 -10.19
C SER A 780 -23.60 16.49 -9.95
N SER A 781 -24.03 16.55 -8.68
CA SER A 781 -25.40 16.16 -8.29
C SER A 781 -26.47 17.00 -9.01
N ALA A 782 -26.25 18.31 -9.18
CA ALA A 782 -27.18 19.19 -9.87
C ALA A 782 -27.40 18.78 -11.34
N VAL A 783 -26.33 18.43 -12.07
CA VAL A 783 -26.44 17.97 -13.47
C VAL A 783 -27.07 16.58 -13.53
N GLY A 784 -26.65 15.66 -12.65
CA GLY A 784 -27.21 14.30 -12.63
C GLY A 784 -28.71 14.26 -12.34
N THR A 785 -29.19 15.07 -11.38
CA THR A 785 -30.64 15.22 -11.12
C THR A 785 -31.38 15.72 -12.36
N ARG A 786 -30.86 16.75 -13.02
CA ARG A 786 -31.46 17.27 -14.26
C ARG A 786 -31.48 16.24 -15.38
N ILE A 787 -30.44 15.42 -15.52
CA ILE A 787 -30.40 14.32 -16.49
C ILE A 787 -31.51 13.31 -16.20
N VAL A 788 -31.68 12.91 -14.94
CA VAL A 788 -32.74 11.98 -14.52
C VAL A 788 -34.13 12.55 -14.84
N GLU A 789 -34.39 13.80 -14.49
CA GLU A 789 -35.66 14.48 -14.78
C GLU A 789 -35.94 14.56 -16.29
N THR A 790 -34.95 14.97 -17.06
CA THR A 790 -35.07 15.12 -18.52
C THR A 790 -35.28 13.75 -19.18
N ALA A 791 -34.49 12.75 -18.81
CA ALA A 791 -34.62 11.40 -19.35
C ALA A 791 -35.97 10.75 -19.02
N ALA A 792 -36.59 11.08 -17.88
CA ALA A 792 -37.92 10.59 -17.52
C ALA A 792 -39.04 11.22 -18.39
N GLN A 793 -38.85 12.45 -18.86
CA GLN A 793 -39.81 13.17 -19.71
C GLN A 793 -39.76 12.74 -21.18
N HIS A 794 -38.62 12.18 -21.63
CA HIS A 794 -38.40 11.78 -23.01
C HIS A 794 -38.32 10.25 -23.15
N ARG A 795 -39.20 9.66 -23.98
CA ARG A 795 -39.11 8.24 -24.32
C ARG A 795 -38.05 8.01 -25.41
N ALA A 796 -37.38 6.87 -25.35
CA ALA A 796 -36.58 6.41 -26.47
C ALA A 796 -37.49 5.98 -27.62
N ARG A 797 -37.02 6.13 -28.86
CA ARG A 797 -37.76 5.75 -30.08
C ARG A 797 -38.15 4.27 -30.07
N HIS A 798 -37.35 3.42 -29.43
CA HIS A 798 -37.61 2.00 -29.26
C HIS A 798 -38.70 1.66 -28.21
N ALA A 799 -39.52 2.63 -27.80
CA ALA A 799 -40.71 2.51 -26.95
C ALA A 799 -40.48 2.16 -25.46
N PHE A 800 -39.23 2.19 -24.98
CA PHE A 800 -38.89 2.03 -23.56
C PHE A 800 -38.49 3.37 -22.93
N PHE A 801 -38.54 3.45 -21.59
CA PHE A 801 -37.95 4.58 -20.88
C PHE A 801 -36.43 4.52 -20.97
N LYS A 802 -35.81 5.70 -21.12
CA LYS A 802 -34.36 5.82 -21.09
C LYS A 802 -33.83 5.35 -19.73
N ARG A 803 -32.78 4.53 -19.75
CA ARG A 803 -32.10 4.15 -18.52
C ARG A 803 -31.05 5.21 -18.20
N VAL A 804 -31.05 5.71 -16.97
CA VAL A 804 -30.00 6.59 -16.47
C VAL A 804 -29.17 5.83 -15.44
N ILE A 805 -27.86 5.86 -15.65
CA ILE A 805 -26.84 5.43 -14.70
C ILE A 805 -26.09 6.70 -14.31
N ALA A 806 -26.24 7.12 -13.05
CA ALA A 806 -25.67 8.38 -12.59
C ALA A 806 -24.91 8.18 -11.28
N ASP A 807 -23.60 8.39 -11.34
CA ASP A 807 -22.76 8.59 -10.18
C ASP A 807 -22.52 10.09 -9.97
N MET A 808 -22.75 10.57 -8.76
CA MET A 808 -22.79 11.99 -8.46
C MET A 808 -21.84 12.34 -7.31
N GLY A 809 -21.83 13.61 -6.95
CA GLY A 809 -20.97 14.17 -5.91
C GLY A 809 -21.20 13.61 -4.50
N GLY A 810 -20.32 14.01 -3.58
CA GLY A 810 -20.36 13.56 -2.20
C GLY A 810 -20.01 14.66 -1.19
N LYS A 811 -20.52 14.51 0.04
CA LYS A 811 -20.09 15.29 1.21
C LYS A 811 -19.48 14.37 2.26
N ASN A 812 -18.41 13.68 1.84
CA ASN A 812 -17.85 12.56 2.57
C ASN A 812 -17.21 12.97 3.89
N SER A 813 -17.33 12.10 4.88
CA SER A 813 -16.84 12.33 6.23
C SER A 813 -15.80 11.28 6.66
N VAL A 814 -14.85 11.70 7.49
CA VAL A 814 -14.05 10.80 8.34
C VAL A 814 -14.47 11.04 9.79
N ILE A 815 -14.92 9.99 10.48
CA ILE A 815 -15.13 10.01 11.94
C ILE A 815 -13.80 9.65 12.61
N VAL A 816 -13.39 10.44 13.59
CA VAL A 816 -12.22 10.16 14.43
C VAL A 816 -12.73 10.00 15.86
N ASP A 817 -12.64 8.78 16.36
CA ASP A 817 -13.09 8.39 17.70
C ASP A 817 -12.05 8.68 18.77
N ASP A 818 -12.45 8.68 20.04
CA ASP A 818 -11.58 9.02 21.18
C ASP A 818 -10.40 8.06 21.34
N ASP A 819 -10.52 6.85 20.78
CA ASP A 819 -9.54 5.78 20.83
C ASP A 819 -8.75 5.60 19.52
N ALA A 820 -8.92 6.50 18.55
CA ALA A 820 -8.27 6.41 17.24
C ALA A 820 -6.73 6.45 17.35
N ASP A 821 -6.04 5.79 16.42
CA ASP A 821 -4.65 6.15 16.16
C ASP A 821 -4.63 7.49 15.42
N ILE A 822 -4.22 8.55 16.12
CA ILE A 822 -4.28 9.93 15.62
C ILE A 822 -3.33 10.13 14.44
N ASP A 823 -2.16 9.51 14.44
CA ASP A 823 -1.18 9.68 13.36
C ASP A 823 -1.71 9.04 12.08
N GLU A 824 -2.26 7.82 12.16
CA GLU A 824 -2.91 7.17 11.02
C GLU A 824 -4.12 7.96 10.52
N ALA A 825 -4.96 8.45 11.44
CA ALA A 825 -6.14 9.25 11.12
C ALA A 825 -5.77 10.57 10.41
N VAL A 826 -4.71 11.26 10.87
CA VAL A 826 -4.22 12.49 10.25
C VAL A 826 -3.67 12.21 8.85
N GLN A 827 -2.79 11.21 8.69
CA GLN A 827 -2.24 10.86 7.38
C GLN A 827 -3.32 10.49 6.37
N ALA A 828 -4.26 9.64 6.79
CA ALA A 828 -5.38 9.24 5.95
C ALA A 828 -6.30 10.41 5.61
N THR A 829 -6.53 11.34 6.54
CA THR A 829 -7.31 12.56 6.32
C THR A 829 -6.63 13.47 5.30
N ILE A 830 -5.32 13.74 5.46
CA ILE A 830 -4.54 14.54 4.49
C ILE A 830 -4.64 13.93 3.08
N ALA A 831 -4.40 12.61 2.96
CA ALA A 831 -4.48 11.91 1.69
C ALA A 831 -5.90 11.92 1.09
N SER A 832 -6.94 11.82 1.93
CA SER A 832 -8.34 11.79 1.49
C SER A 832 -8.89 13.17 1.13
N ALA A 833 -8.52 14.20 1.89
CA ALA A 833 -9.05 15.56 1.72
C ALA A 833 -8.31 16.32 0.61
N PHE A 834 -7.00 16.18 0.54
CA PHE A 834 -6.16 17.03 -0.30
C PHE A 834 -5.52 16.29 -1.48
N GLY A 835 -5.58 14.95 -1.53
CA GLY A 835 -5.14 14.19 -2.70
C GLY A 835 -5.84 14.64 -3.98
N PHE A 836 -5.08 14.91 -5.04
CA PHE A 836 -5.55 15.57 -6.27
C PHE A 836 -6.31 16.90 -6.00
N SER A 837 -5.83 17.66 -5.02
CA SER A 837 -6.36 18.97 -4.63
C SER A 837 -7.84 18.92 -4.24
N GLY A 838 -8.30 17.80 -3.67
CA GLY A 838 -9.69 17.63 -3.25
C GLY A 838 -10.69 17.46 -4.40
N GLN A 839 -10.22 17.26 -5.63
CA GLN A 839 -11.05 17.17 -6.84
C GLN A 839 -11.52 15.73 -7.12
N LYS A 840 -11.87 14.98 -6.07
CA LYS A 840 -12.48 13.65 -6.17
C LYS A 840 -13.86 13.68 -5.55
N CYS A 841 -14.83 13.01 -6.17
CA CYS A 841 -16.15 12.80 -5.55
C CYS A 841 -16.03 12.09 -4.19
N THR A 842 -14.98 11.29 -3.98
CA THR A 842 -14.66 10.57 -2.74
C THR A 842 -13.82 11.36 -1.74
N SER A 843 -13.41 12.58 -2.06
CA SER A 843 -12.56 13.39 -1.18
C SER A 843 -13.24 13.63 0.16
N CYS A 844 -12.46 13.49 1.24
CA CYS A 844 -12.92 13.84 2.57
C CYS A 844 -13.08 15.36 2.66
N SER A 845 -14.30 15.84 2.89
CA SER A 845 -14.59 17.27 3.06
C SER A 845 -15.08 17.61 4.46
N ARG A 846 -15.32 16.59 5.29
CA ARG A 846 -15.71 16.71 6.70
C ARG A 846 -14.89 15.77 7.56
N VAL A 847 -14.32 16.26 8.65
CA VAL A 847 -13.90 15.39 9.76
C VAL A 847 -14.85 15.61 10.91
N ILE A 848 -15.31 14.52 11.52
CA ILE A 848 -16.17 14.55 12.70
C ILE A 848 -15.38 13.88 13.82
N ALA A 849 -14.73 14.69 14.64
CA ALA A 849 -13.93 14.20 15.75
C ALA A 849 -14.77 14.21 17.03
N THR A 850 -14.69 13.15 17.82
CA THR A 850 -15.30 13.08 19.15
C THR A 850 -14.62 14.06 20.11
N ALA A 851 -15.34 14.47 21.14
CA ALA A 851 -14.94 15.57 22.01
C ALA A 851 -13.59 15.34 22.71
N GLY A 852 -13.23 14.09 23.02
CA GLY A 852 -12.00 13.74 23.72
C GLY A 852 -10.74 13.85 22.86
N VAL A 853 -10.85 13.68 21.55
CA VAL A 853 -9.70 13.70 20.61
C VAL A 853 -9.65 14.95 19.72
N HIS A 854 -10.76 15.70 19.61
CA HIS A 854 -10.91 16.82 18.68
C HIS A 854 -9.72 17.79 18.65
N ASP A 855 -9.30 18.30 19.81
CA ASP A 855 -8.31 19.38 19.87
C ASP A 855 -6.89 18.89 19.53
N GLU A 856 -6.53 17.67 19.97
CA GLU A 856 -5.26 17.04 19.64
C GLU A 856 -5.17 16.68 18.15
N PHE A 857 -6.21 16.03 17.62
CA PHE A 857 -6.30 15.69 16.20
C PHE A 857 -6.24 16.95 15.32
N LEU A 858 -6.98 18.00 15.68
CA LEU A 858 -7.00 19.26 14.93
C LEU A 858 -5.60 19.89 14.89
N ALA A 859 -4.89 19.93 16.01
CA ALA A 859 -3.54 20.49 16.08
C ALA A 859 -2.56 19.73 15.17
N LYS A 860 -2.53 18.38 15.24
CA LYS A 860 -1.68 17.55 14.38
C LYS A 860 -2.05 17.65 12.90
N LEU A 861 -3.35 17.72 12.59
CA LEU A 861 -3.84 17.86 11.22
C LEU A 861 -3.44 19.20 10.59
N VAL A 862 -3.60 20.31 11.33
CA VAL A 862 -3.18 21.63 10.85
C VAL A 862 -1.67 21.65 10.63
N GLU A 863 -0.88 21.13 11.58
CA GLU A 863 0.58 21.06 11.46
C GLU A 863 1.02 20.25 10.22
N ALA A 864 0.37 19.10 9.94
CA ALA A 864 0.66 18.32 8.74
C ALA A 864 0.24 19.06 7.45
N ALA A 865 -0.89 19.76 7.47
CA ALA A 865 -1.42 20.47 6.31
C ALA A 865 -0.64 21.76 5.98
N GLU A 866 -0.03 22.43 6.97
CA GLU A 866 0.81 23.62 6.76
C GLU A 866 2.03 23.34 5.86
N GLY A 867 2.56 22.12 5.89
CA GLY A 867 3.69 21.70 5.06
C GLY A 867 3.32 21.47 3.59
N ILE A 868 2.04 21.47 3.23
CA ILE A 868 1.58 21.17 1.88
C ILE A 868 1.84 22.36 0.95
N GLN A 869 2.67 22.10 -0.06
CA GLN A 869 2.93 23.04 -1.15
C GLN A 869 2.43 22.45 -2.47
N PRO A 870 1.40 23.07 -3.09
CA PRO A 870 1.04 22.75 -4.47
C PRO A 870 2.19 23.01 -5.42
N ALA A 871 2.36 22.16 -6.43
CA ALA A 871 3.40 22.29 -7.45
C ALA A 871 2.90 21.74 -8.80
N ALA A 872 3.68 21.96 -9.86
CA ALA A 872 3.35 21.46 -11.19
C ALA A 872 3.25 19.93 -11.18
N ALA A 873 2.19 19.40 -11.80
CA ALA A 873 1.83 17.99 -11.69
C ALA A 873 2.82 17.03 -12.38
N ASP A 874 3.62 17.55 -13.32
CA ASP A 874 4.61 16.83 -14.10
C ASP A 874 5.97 16.69 -13.40
N LEU A 875 6.17 17.35 -12.25
CA LEU A 875 7.32 17.11 -11.39
C LEU A 875 7.12 15.81 -10.57
N PRO A 876 8.13 14.92 -10.50
CA PRO A 876 8.00 13.63 -9.80
C PRO A 876 7.64 13.80 -8.32
N GLY A 877 8.26 14.80 -7.68
CA GLY A 877 8.08 15.09 -6.25
C GLY A 877 6.77 15.79 -5.91
N THR A 878 5.86 16.02 -6.86
CA THR A 878 4.59 16.70 -6.59
C THR A 878 3.58 15.75 -5.92
N SER A 879 3.13 16.10 -4.73
CA SER A 879 2.01 15.41 -4.07
C SER A 879 0.67 16.13 -4.32
N PHE A 880 0.70 17.45 -4.44
CA PHE A 880 -0.48 18.32 -4.55
C PHE A 880 -0.39 19.15 -5.81
N GLY A 881 -1.37 18.98 -6.71
CA GLY A 881 -1.39 19.60 -8.03
C GLY A 881 -2.20 20.91 -8.07
N PRO A 882 -2.41 21.45 -9.28
CA PRO A 882 -3.32 22.57 -9.50
C PRO A 882 -4.80 22.16 -9.41
N MET A 883 -5.68 23.15 -9.26
CA MET A 883 -7.09 23.04 -9.62
C MET A 883 -7.25 22.94 -11.15
N ILE A 884 -8.34 22.35 -11.63
CA ILE A 884 -8.51 22.06 -13.06
C ILE A 884 -8.54 23.31 -13.97
N ASP A 885 -9.18 24.39 -13.54
CA ASP A 885 -9.29 25.63 -14.32
C ASP A 885 -9.49 26.88 -13.43
N ALA A 886 -9.43 28.05 -14.07
CA ALA A 886 -9.62 29.35 -13.41
C ALA A 886 -11.01 29.46 -12.74
N ALA A 887 -12.05 28.94 -13.36
CA ALA A 887 -13.41 28.99 -12.80
C ALA A 887 -13.51 28.16 -11.50
N SER A 888 -12.85 27.01 -11.45
CA SER A 888 -12.77 26.15 -10.27
C SER A 888 -11.97 26.81 -9.15
N LEU A 889 -10.89 27.52 -9.50
CA LEU A 889 -10.11 28.31 -8.56
C LEU A 889 -10.94 29.43 -7.92
N GLU A 890 -11.72 30.18 -8.72
CA GLU A 890 -12.62 31.23 -8.20
C GLU A 890 -13.75 30.64 -7.34
N ARG A 891 -14.33 29.50 -7.72
CA ARG A 891 -15.32 28.80 -6.89
C ARG A 891 -14.73 28.40 -5.54
N ALA A 892 -13.49 27.90 -5.51
CA ALA A 892 -12.80 27.56 -4.27
C ALA A 892 -12.59 28.81 -3.38
N ARG A 893 -12.19 29.95 -3.96
CA ARG A 893 -12.06 31.23 -3.23
C ARG A 893 -13.40 31.68 -2.63
N ASN A 894 -14.49 31.56 -3.38
CA ASN A 894 -15.83 31.90 -2.88
C ASN A 894 -16.23 31.01 -1.71
N TRP A 895 -15.89 29.72 -1.73
CA TRP A 895 -16.12 28.81 -0.60
C TRP A 895 -15.34 29.21 0.65
N VAL A 896 -14.12 29.73 0.52
CA VAL A 896 -13.36 30.26 1.66
C VAL A 896 -14.09 31.44 2.30
N GLU A 897 -14.61 32.37 1.50
CA GLU A 897 -15.33 33.53 2.02
C GLU A 897 -16.67 33.17 2.67
N ILE A 898 -17.33 32.11 2.20
CA ILE A 898 -18.50 31.54 2.89
C ILE A 898 -18.05 30.90 4.21
N GLY A 899 -17.01 30.06 4.19
CA GLY A 899 -16.52 29.36 5.38
C GLY A 899 -16.05 30.29 6.50
N LYS A 900 -15.42 31.42 6.18
CA LYS A 900 -15.02 32.45 7.15
C LYS A 900 -16.21 33.09 7.90
N LYS A 901 -17.41 33.05 7.32
CA LYS A 901 -18.64 33.54 7.96
C LYS A 901 -19.33 32.45 8.80
N GLU A 902 -19.10 31.19 8.49
CA GLU A 902 -19.80 30.04 9.09
C GLU A 902 -18.98 29.31 10.17
N ALA A 903 -17.66 29.45 10.17
CA ALA A 903 -16.76 28.68 11.02
C ALA A 903 -15.42 29.39 11.27
N ARG A 904 -14.65 28.89 12.25
CA ARG A 904 -13.32 29.39 12.57
C ARG A 904 -12.31 28.88 11.55
N CYS A 905 -11.70 29.77 10.76
CA CYS A 905 -10.60 29.38 9.88
C CYS A 905 -9.34 29.14 10.72
N VAL A 906 -8.82 27.90 10.72
CA VAL A 906 -7.62 27.52 11.47
C VAL A 906 -6.40 27.34 10.56
N LEU A 907 -6.63 27.11 9.27
CA LEU A 907 -5.60 27.12 8.24
C LEU A 907 -6.17 27.78 6.99
N GLU A 908 -5.57 28.87 6.55
CA GLU A 908 -5.77 29.45 5.23
C GLU A 908 -4.41 29.44 4.56
N GLY A 909 -4.09 28.36 3.84
CA GLY A 909 -2.76 28.15 3.29
C GLY A 909 -2.27 29.34 2.47
N ARG A 910 -1.38 30.13 3.07
CA ARG A 910 -0.57 31.15 2.40
C ARG A 910 0.86 30.63 2.38
N PRO A 911 1.67 30.98 1.37
CA PRO A 911 3.08 30.69 1.40
C PRO A 911 3.65 31.29 2.69
N ALA A 912 4.10 30.45 3.61
CA ALA A 912 4.90 30.93 4.72
C ALA A 912 6.16 31.52 4.10
N ALA A 913 6.43 32.80 4.34
CA ALA A 913 7.69 33.46 3.97
C ALA A 913 8.95 32.76 4.55
N ARG A 914 8.77 31.69 5.33
CA ARG A 914 9.79 30.93 6.07
C ARG A 914 10.50 29.85 5.24
N SER A 915 10.05 29.49 4.03
CA SER A 915 10.66 28.40 3.24
C SER A 915 11.53 28.82 2.05
N GLY A 916 11.62 30.12 1.71
CA GLY A 916 12.38 30.56 0.52
C GLY A 916 11.86 30.02 -0.81
N ALA A 917 10.76 29.25 -0.80
CA ALA A 917 10.11 28.72 -2.00
C ALA A 917 9.19 29.81 -2.57
N ASN A 918 9.52 30.29 -3.77
CA ASN A 918 8.65 31.18 -4.51
C ASN A 918 7.32 30.48 -4.80
N ARG A 919 6.23 31.26 -4.79
CA ARG A 919 4.91 30.80 -5.24
C ARG A 919 5.08 30.22 -6.66
N PRO A 920 4.59 29.00 -6.93
CA PRO A 920 4.65 28.47 -8.29
C PRO A 920 3.87 29.41 -9.21
N GLU A 921 4.57 29.99 -10.20
CA GLU A 921 4.02 30.97 -11.13
C GLU A 921 3.25 30.27 -12.25
N GLY A 922 2.24 30.95 -12.77
CA GLY A 922 1.62 30.57 -14.04
C GLY A 922 0.72 29.33 -14.02
N GLY A 923 0.22 28.84 -12.87
CA GLY A 923 -0.74 27.72 -12.80
C GLY A 923 -1.93 27.98 -11.85
N TYR A 924 -2.94 27.11 -11.89
CA TYR A 924 -4.16 27.23 -11.08
C TYR A 924 -4.00 26.67 -9.65
N TYR A 925 -2.99 27.15 -8.93
CA TYR A 925 -2.65 26.62 -7.61
C TYR A 925 -3.54 27.17 -6.49
N PHE A 926 -4.01 26.26 -5.62
CA PHE A 926 -4.81 26.56 -4.43
C PHE A 926 -4.28 25.73 -3.26
N TRP A 927 -4.09 26.37 -2.10
CA TRP A 927 -3.54 25.72 -0.91
C TRP A 927 -4.65 25.15 -0.03
N PRO A 928 -4.35 24.15 0.82
CA PRO A 928 -5.30 23.64 1.78
C PRO A 928 -5.90 24.72 2.68
N VAL A 929 -7.20 24.62 2.91
CA VAL A 929 -7.93 25.45 3.88
C VAL A 929 -8.66 24.53 4.86
N ILE A 930 -8.55 24.82 6.16
CA ILE A 930 -9.23 24.07 7.22
C ILE A 930 -10.07 25.03 8.05
N PHE A 931 -11.36 24.71 8.16
CA PHE A 931 -12.31 25.34 9.06
C PHE A 931 -12.60 24.41 10.23
N ALA A 932 -12.61 24.93 11.45
CA ALA A 932 -12.95 24.21 12.66
C ALA A 932 -14.22 24.74 13.30
N ASP A 933 -14.84 23.89 14.13
CA ASP A 933 -15.98 24.22 14.97
C ASP A 933 -17.23 24.67 14.16
N ALA A 934 -17.37 24.14 12.94
CA ALA A 934 -18.52 24.44 12.08
C ALA A 934 -19.80 23.76 12.58
N SER A 935 -20.94 24.43 12.40
CA SER A 935 -22.25 23.80 12.60
C SER A 935 -22.47 22.66 11.59
N PRO A 936 -23.00 21.49 11.99
CA PRO A 936 -23.40 20.43 11.06
C PRO A 936 -24.32 20.91 9.93
N ASN A 937 -25.09 21.97 10.16
CA ASN A 937 -26.04 22.54 9.19
C ASN A 937 -25.46 23.71 8.37
N ALA A 938 -24.19 24.08 8.57
CA ALA A 938 -23.53 25.11 7.78
C ALA A 938 -23.41 24.68 6.31
N ARG A 939 -23.38 25.63 5.37
CA ARG A 939 -23.27 25.30 3.95
C ARG A 939 -21.96 24.58 3.65
N ILE A 940 -20.86 24.99 4.27
CA ILE A 940 -19.56 24.29 4.15
C ILE A 940 -19.59 22.84 4.69
N SER A 941 -20.59 22.49 5.51
CA SER A 941 -20.81 21.13 6.03
C SER A 941 -21.86 20.34 5.24
N GLN A 942 -22.62 20.98 4.34
CA GLN A 942 -23.74 20.35 3.63
C GLN A 942 -23.53 20.27 2.11
N GLU A 943 -22.84 21.24 1.51
CA GLU A 943 -22.68 21.35 0.05
C GLU A 943 -21.29 20.88 -0.42
N GLU A 944 -21.24 20.18 -1.55
CA GLU A 944 -19.98 19.74 -2.17
C GLU A 944 -19.16 20.92 -2.71
N MET A 945 -17.86 20.95 -2.40
CA MET A 945 -16.97 22.08 -2.75
C MET A 945 -15.98 21.75 -3.88
N LEU A 946 -15.61 20.47 -4.07
CA LEU A 946 -14.58 20.00 -5.02
C LEU A 946 -13.30 20.86 -5.02
N ALA A 947 -12.81 21.14 -3.82
CA ALA A 947 -11.63 21.96 -3.56
C ALA A 947 -10.93 21.41 -2.31
N PRO A 948 -9.65 21.75 -2.06
CA PRO A 948 -8.93 21.26 -0.88
C PRO A 948 -9.31 22.09 0.35
N ILE A 949 -10.60 22.09 0.68
CA ILE A 949 -11.22 22.78 1.81
C ILE A 949 -11.83 21.72 2.72
N LEU A 950 -11.37 21.66 3.95
CA LEU A 950 -11.78 20.67 4.94
C LEU A 950 -12.52 21.34 6.10
N THR A 951 -13.66 20.77 6.49
CA THR A 951 -14.44 21.25 7.64
C THR A 951 -14.35 20.26 8.79
N ILE A 952 -13.95 20.71 9.98
CA ILE A 952 -13.83 19.91 11.18
C ILE A 952 -15.00 20.22 12.10
N LEU A 953 -15.72 19.17 12.50
CA LEU A 953 -16.87 19.21 13.37
C LEU A 953 -16.57 18.45 14.66
N LYS A 954 -17.11 18.95 15.77
CA LYS A 954 -16.97 18.32 17.09
C LYS A 954 -18.24 17.55 17.46
N ALA A 955 -18.11 16.25 17.72
CA ALA A 955 -19.19 15.40 18.21
C ALA A 955 -19.09 15.20 19.73
N ARG A 956 -20.22 14.97 20.42
CA ARG A 956 -20.25 14.73 21.88
C ARG A 956 -19.76 13.34 22.25
N GLY A 957 -19.83 12.41 21.30
CA GLY A 957 -19.51 10.99 21.41
C GLY A 957 -19.74 10.34 20.05
N PHE A 958 -19.50 9.03 19.96
CA PHE A 958 -19.49 8.31 18.69
C PHE A 958 -20.87 8.24 18.02
N GLU A 959 -21.94 8.04 18.77
CA GLU A 959 -23.31 8.02 18.24
C GLU A 959 -23.69 9.35 17.60
N HIS A 960 -23.38 10.47 18.26
CA HIS A 960 -23.58 11.80 17.70
C HIS A 960 -22.71 12.04 16.45
N ALA A 961 -21.51 11.43 16.40
CA ALA A 961 -20.67 11.51 15.21
C ALA A 961 -21.32 10.82 14.00
N VAL A 962 -21.94 9.65 14.22
CA VAL A 962 -22.72 8.93 13.21
C VAL A 962 -23.94 9.75 12.77
N GLU A 963 -24.67 10.38 13.70
CA GLU A 963 -25.78 11.28 13.39
C GLU A 963 -25.34 12.46 12.49
N ILE A 964 -24.24 13.13 12.84
CA ILE A 964 -23.66 14.22 12.03
C ILE A 964 -23.22 13.71 10.65
N ALA A 965 -22.60 12.52 10.58
CA ALA A 965 -22.13 11.95 9.32
C ALA A 965 -23.29 11.72 8.34
N ASN A 966 -24.38 11.13 8.82
CA ASN A 966 -25.61 10.88 8.06
C ASN A 966 -26.45 12.14 7.80
N GLY A 967 -26.19 13.25 8.50
CA GLY A 967 -26.96 14.49 8.42
C GLY A 967 -26.79 15.30 7.12
N THR A 968 -26.39 14.67 6.00
CA THR A 968 -26.28 15.32 4.69
C THR A 968 -27.15 14.60 3.66
N PRO A 969 -27.54 15.25 2.56
CA PRO A 969 -28.31 14.56 1.51
C PRO A 969 -27.47 13.58 0.67
N TYR A 970 -26.17 13.46 0.92
CA TYR A 970 -25.22 12.62 0.20
C TYR A 970 -24.93 11.32 0.95
N ALA A 971 -24.57 10.27 0.22
CA ALA A 971 -24.28 8.94 0.77
C ALA A 971 -23.27 8.17 -0.09
N LEU A 972 -22.11 8.77 -0.35
CA LEU A 972 -21.06 8.20 -1.20
C LEU A 972 -20.01 7.43 -0.38
N THR A 973 -19.12 8.13 0.33
CA THR A 973 -18.11 7.49 1.19
C THR A 973 -18.10 8.02 2.61
N ALA A 974 -17.73 7.15 3.56
CA ALA A 974 -17.35 7.55 4.91
C ALA A 974 -16.14 6.74 5.39
N GLY A 975 -15.31 7.36 6.22
CA GLY A 975 -14.22 6.72 6.95
C GLY A 975 -14.49 6.73 8.45
N VAL A 976 -14.01 5.72 9.17
CA VAL A 976 -13.99 5.70 10.63
C VAL A 976 -12.61 5.27 11.10
N PHE A 977 -12.01 6.07 11.98
CA PHE A 977 -10.85 5.71 12.76
C PHE A 977 -11.31 5.42 14.19
N SER A 978 -11.28 4.15 14.57
CA SER A 978 -11.64 3.68 15.91
C SER A 978 -10.94 2.34 16.18
N ARG A 979 -10.60 2.11 17.43
CA ARG A 979 -10.11 0.82 17.93
C ARG A 979 -11.10 0.14 18.87
N SER A 980 -12.34 0.65 18.97
CA SER A 980 -13.43 0.03 19.70
C SER A 980 -14.19 -0.93 18.77
N PRO A 981 -14.17 -2.25 19.05
CA PRO A 981 -14.98 -3.20 18.30
C PRO A 981 -16.47 -2.83 18.26
N ALA A 982 -17.01 -2.28 19.36
CA ALA A 982 -18.40 -1.90 19.46
C ALA A 982 -18.75 -0.71 18.54
N HIS A 983 -17.91 0.33 18.54
CA HIS A 983 -18.10 1.50 17.67
C HIS A 983 -17.88 1.15 16.19
N ILE A 984 -16.92 0.28 15.87
CA ILE A 984 -16.74 -0.24 14.51
C ILE A 984 -18.01 -0.96 14.03
N GLU A 985 -18.60 -1.81 14.87
CA GLU A 985 -19.83 -2.52 14.51
C GLU A 985 -21.04 -1.58 14.38
N LEU A 986 -21.14 -0.57 15.27
CA LEU A 986 -22.15 0.47 15.15
C LEU A 986 -22.01 1.24 13.83
N ALA A 987 -20.80 1.63 13.44
CA ALA A 987 -20.53 2.28 12.16
C ALA A 987 -20.98 1.42 10.97
N ARG A 988 -20.73 0.09 11.00
CA ARG A 988 -21.17 -0.84 9.94
C ARG A 988 -22.69 -0.86 9.76
N ARG A 989 -23.44 -0.77 10.86
CA ARG A 989 -24.90 -0.87 10.85
C ARG A 989 -25.59 0.46 10.60
N ALA A 990 -25.01 1.56 11.10
CA ALA A 990 -25.71 2.84 11.19
C ALA A 990 -25.22 3.91 10.21
N LEU A 991 -24.03 3.80 9.61
CA LEU A 991 -23.59 4.75 8.58
C LEU A 991 -24.25 4.43 7.24
N HIS A 992 -24.98 5.40 6.69
CA HIS A 992 -25.67 5.26 5.43
C HIS A 992 -24.81 5.79 4.27
N VAL A 993 -23.85 4.98 3.84
CA VAL A 993 -22.96 5.31 2.71
C VAL A 993 -22.83 4.16 1.72
N GLY A 994 -22.52 4.49 0.47
CA GLY A 994 -22.19 3.51 -0.56
C GLY A 994 -20.93 2.70 -0.24
N THR A 995 -19.88 3.35 0.26
CA THR A 995 -18.61 2.70 0.62
C THR A 995 -18.11 3.19 1.98
N LEU A 996 -18.02 2.27 2.95
CA LEU A 996 -17.47 2.52 4.29
C LEU A 996 -16.03 2.01 4.37
N TYR A 997 -15.13 2.86 4.86
CA TYR A 997 -13.73 2.54 5.11
C TYR A 997 -13.44 2.58 6.61
N LEU A 998 -12.76 1.56 7.13
CA LEU A 998 -12.39 1.46 8.54
C LEU A 998 -10.86 1.47 8.68
N ASN A 999 -10.34 2.36 9.51
CA ASN A 999 -8.92 2.54 9.80
C ASN A 999 -8.04 2.65 8.54
N ARG A 1000 -8.53 3.42 7.55
CA ARG A 1000 -7.81 3.73 6.30
C ARG A 1000 -8.41 4.95 5.60
N LYS A 1001 -7.68 5.48 4.61
CA LYS A 1001 -8.15 6.57 3.73
C LYS A 1001 -9.44 6.20 2.99
N THR A 1002 -10.25 7.21 2.65
CA THR A 1002 -11.60 7.06 2.05
C THR A 1002 -11.64 7.18 0.53
N THR A 1003 -10.47 7.17 -0.12
CA THR A 1003 -10.32 7.39 -1.56
C THR A 1003 -9.64 6.21 -2.26
N VAL A 1004 -9.80 6.15 -3.58
CA VAL A 1004 -9.22 5.13 -4.47
C VAL A 1004 -9.80 3.74 -4.18
N SER A 1005 -11.09 3.58 -4.45
CA SER A 1005 -11.70 2.25 -4.58
C SER A 1005 -11.07 1.48 -5.72
N ARG A 1006 -10.89 0.17 -5.54
CA ARG A 1006 -10.45 -0.72 -6.62
C ARG A 1006 -11.64 -1.51 -7.16
N VAL A 1007 -11.66 -1.69 -8.48
CA VAL A 1007 -12.62 -2.56 -9.18
C VAL A 1007 -12.61 -3.94 -8.52
N ASP A 1008 -13.80 -4.55 -8.42
CA ASP A 1008 -14.11 -5.80 -7.72
C ASP A 1008 -13.96 -5.73 -6.19
N ARG A 1009 -12.81 -5.25 -5.70
CA ARG A 1009 -12.50 -5.24 -4.26
C ARG A 1009 -13.35 -4.25 -3.47
N GLN A 1010 -13.67 -3.09 -4.05
CA GLN A 1010 -14.53 -2.06 -3.47
C GLN A 1010 -15.44 -1.46 -4.55
N PRO A 1011 -16.47 -2.18 -5.04
CA PRO A 1011 -17.40 -1.64 -6.01
C PRO A 1011 -17.94 -0.29 -5.56
N PHE A 1012 -17.83 0.69 -6.45
CA PHE A 1012 -17.92 2.10 -6.10
C PHE A 1012 -19.23 2.71 -6.60
N GLY A 1013 -19.92 3.42 -5.72
CA GLY A 1013 -21.20 4.06 -6.05
C GLY A 1013 -22.01 4.29 -4.78
N GLY A 1014 -22.83 5.33 -4.78
CA GLY A 1014 -23.60 5.77 -3.63
C GLY A 1014 -25.10 5.89 -3.92
N PHE A 1015 -25.83 6.38 -2.92
CA PHE A 1015 -27.27 6.66 -3.02
C PHE A 1015 -27.58 8.07 -2.50
N GLY A 1016 -28.86 8.42 -2.37
CA GLY A 1016 -29.27 9.79 -2.06
C GLY A 1016 -28.88 10.74 -3.20
N LYS A 1017 -28.32 11.92 -2.88
CA LYS A 1017 -27.79 12.85 -3.89
C LYS A 1017 -26.48 12.39 -4.54
N SER A 1018 -25.88 11.30 -4.06
CA SER A 1018 -24.62 10.76 -4.57
C SER A 1018 -24.78 9.76 -5.71
N GLY A 1019 -25.98 9.26 -5.98
CA GLY A 1019 -26.19 8.33 -7.07
C GLY A 1019 -27.50 7.57 -6.97
N LEU A 1020 -27.71 6.64 -7.90
CA LEU A 1020 -28.91 5.82 -7.99
C LEU A 1020 -28.77 4.44 -7.35
N GLY A 1021 -27.75 4.22 -6.49
CA GLY A 1021 -27.47 2.93 -5.88
C GLY A 1021 -26.82 1.91 -6.83
N ILE A 1022 -26.29 2.38 -7.96
CA ILE A 1022 -25.59 1.56 -8.95
C ILE A 1022 -24.09 1.65 -8.64
N LYS A 1023 -23.37 0.52 -8.67
CA LYS A 1023 -21.95 0.49 -8.32
C LYS A 1023 -21.06 0.06 -9.49
N THR A 1024 -20.16 0.94 -9.91
CA THR A 1024 -19.11 0.64 -10.90
C THR A 1024 -18.16 -0.44 -10.36
N GLY A 1025 -17.65 -1.27 -11.26
CA GLY A 1025 -16.67 -2.29 -10.93
C GLY A 1025 -17.20 -3.37 -10.00
N GLY A 1026 -18.52 -3.54 -9.92
CA GLY A 1026 -19.18 -4.61 -9.19
C GLY A 1026 -20.04 -5.50 -10.08
N PRO A 1027 -20.52 -6.63 -9.55
CA PRO A 1027 -21.20 -7.67 -10.32
C PRO A 1027 -22.57 -7.26 -10.87
N ASP A 1028 -23.18 -6.20 -10.32
CA ASP A 1028 -24.52 -5.72 -10.73
C ASP A 1028 -24.48 -4.61 -11.79
N TYR A 1029 -23.28 -4.12 -12.15
CA TYR A 1029 -23.14 -2.95 -13.02
C TYR A 1029 -23.60 -3.23 -14.45
N LEU A 1030 -23.14 -4.33 -15.06
CA LEU A 1030 -23.47 -4.66 -16.46
C LEU A 1030 -24.96 -4.89 -16.69
N LEU A 1031 -25.69 -5.35 -15.67
CA LEU A 1031 -27.13 -5.55 -15.74
C LEU A 1031 -27.89 -4.25 -16.06
N GLN A 1032 -27.32 -3.10 -15.67
CA GLN A 1032 -27.91 -1.78 -15.93
C GLN A 1032 -27.89 -1.42 -17.42
N PHE A 1033 -26.94 -1.97 -18.17
CA PHE A 1033 -26.74 -1.70 -19.60
C PHE A 1033 -27.58 -2.64 -20.49
N MET A 1034 -28.31 -3.57 -19.89
CA MET A 1034 -29.07 -4.61 -20.60
C MET A 1034 -30.55 -4.62 -20.20
N LEU A 1035 -31.34 -5.36 -20.96
CA LEU A 1035 -32.72 -5.72 -20.68
C LEU A 1035 -32.81 -7.23 -20.48
N PRO A 1036 -33.41 -7.70 -19.37
CA PRO A 1036 -33.69 -9.12 -19.20
C PRO A 1036 -34.80 -9.57 -20.14
N GLN A 1037 -34.69 -10.79 -20.66
CA GLN A 1037 -35.67 -11.44 -21.50
C GLN A 1037 -35.82 -12.90 -21.09
N THR A 1038 -37.06 -13.38 -21.02
CA THR A 1038 -37.35 -14.82 -20.88
C THR A 1038 -37.85 -15.35 -22.21
N ILE A 1039 -37.25 -16.45 -22.67
CA ILE A 1039 -37.66 -17.18 -23.87
C ILE A 1039 -38.25 -18.51 -23.38
N CYS A 1040 -39.51 -18.75 -23.70
CA CYS A 1040 -40.24 -19.96 -23.35
C CYS A 1040 -40.59 -20.72 -24.64
N GLU A 1041 -40.11 -21.95 -24.77
CA GLU A 1041 -40.43 -22.81 -25.89
C GLU A 1041 -41.23 -24.03 -25.41
N ASN A 1042 -42.42 -24.23 -25.99
CA ASN A 1042 -43.12 -25.49 -25.88
C ASN A 1042 -42.39 -26.53 -26.75
N THR A 1043 -41.69 -27.45 -26.10
CA THR A 1043 -40.94 -28.53 -26.74
C THR A 1043 -41.79 -29.78 -26.95
N MET A 1044 -43.05 -29.79 -26.48
CA MET A 1044 -43.98 -30.89 -26.72
C MET A 1044 -44.49 -30.90 -28.16
N ARG A 1045 -44.32 -32.03 -28.85
CA ARG A 1045 -44.83 -32.28 -30.20
C ARG A 1045 -45.54 -33.63 -30.22
N HIS A 1046 -46.84 -33.64 -30.57
CA HIS A 1046 -47.66 -34.86 -30.67
C HIS A 1046 -47.63 -35.78 -29.43
N GLY A 1047 -47.63 -35.20 -28.22
CA GLY A 1047 -47.59 -35.96 -26.96
C GLY A 1047 -46.20 -36.45 -26.54
N PHE A 1048 -45.16 -36.12 -27.32
CA PHE A 1048 -43.76 -36.42 -27.00
C PHE A 1048 -43.04 -35.12 -26.61
N ALA A 1049 -42.28 -35.17 -25.51
CA ALA A 1049 -41.33 -34.13 -25.14
C ALA A 1049 -39.93 -34.75 -25.04
N PRO A 1050 -38.89 -34.11 -25.59
CA PRO A 1050 -37.53 -34.56 -25.36
C PRO A 1050 -37.24 -34.54 -23.84
N PRO A 1051 -36.54 -35.55 -23.29
CA PRO A 1051 -36.16 -35.52 -21.88
C PRO A 1051 -35.39 -34.23 -21.60
N GLY A 1052 -35.78 -33.50 -20.56
CA GLY A 1052 -35.15 -32.24 -20.20
C GLY A 1052 -33.65 -32.43 -20.07
N GLN A 1053 -32.85 -31.53 -20.67
CA GLN A 1053 -31.40 -31.56 -20.48
C GLN A 1053 -31.09 -31.28 -19.01
N GLU A 1054 -30.97 -32.33 -18.19
CA GLU A 1054 -30.26 -32.23 -16.92
C GLU A 1054 -28.82 -31.81 -17.27
N ARG A 1055 -28.38 -30.66 -16.76
CA ARG A 1055 -26.93 -30.40 -16.71
C ARG A 1055 -26.33 -31.60 -15.99
N ALA A 1056 -25.43 -32.32 -16.66
CA ALA A 1056 -24.71 -33.43 -16.05
C ALA A 1056 -24.19 -32.99 -14.68
N SER A 1057 -24.70 -33.63 -13.62
CA SER A 1057 -24.11 -33.54 -12.29
C SER A 1057 -22.62 -33.85 -12.40
N PRO A 1058 -21.73 -33.11 -11.70
CA PRO A 1058 -20.32 -33.48 -11.65
C PRO A 1058 -20.25 -34.85 -10.99
N ARG A 1059 -20.02 -35.89 -11.82
CA ARG A 1059 -19.75 -37.23 -11.31
C ARG A 1059 -18.57 -37.11 -10.35
N ALA A 1060 -18.84 -37.36 -9.07
CA ALA A 1060 -17.84 -37.83 -8.14
C ALA A 1060 -17.12 -39.00 -8.83
N THR A 1061 -15.82 -38.85 -9.03
CA THR A 1061 -14.94 -39.94 -9.45
C THR A 1061 -14.96 -41.00 -8.36
N SER A 1062 -15.94 -41.91 -8.42
CA SER A 1062 -15.89 -43.15 -7.68
C SER A 1062 -14.77 -43.98 -8.29
N HIS A 1063 -13.74 -44.24 -7.48
CA HIS A 1063 -12.79 -45.32 -7.70
C HIS A 1063 -13.54 -46.59 -8.09
N ALA A 1064 -13.44 -46.97 -9.37
CA ALA A 1064 -13.84 -48.29 -9.83
C ALA A 1064 -12.57 -49.04 -10.24
N GLU A 1065 -12.25 -49.98 -9.37
CA GLU A 1065 -11.29 -51.06 -9.42
C GLU A 1065 -10.84 -51.47 -10.83
N ALA A 1066 -9.52 -51.45 -11.03
CA ALA A 1066 -8.87 -52.27 -12.03
C ALA A 1066 -8.82 -53.72 -11.51
N GLN A 1067 -9.62 -54.60 -12.11
CA GLN A 1067 -9.29 -56.03 -12.15
C GLN A 1067 -8.51 -56.32 -13.44
N PRO A 1068 -7.40 -57.08 -13.38
CA PRO A 1068 -6.58 -57.39 -14.53
C PRO A 1068 -7.03 -58.70 -15.17
N THR A 1069 -7.16 -58.73 -16.49
CA THR A 1069 -7.15 -60.00 -17.25
C THR A 1069 -6.55 -59.81 -18.64
N ALA A 1070 -5.55 -60.67 -18.91
CA ALA A 1070 -4.82 -60.98 -20.14
C ALA A 1070 -3.73 -60.01 -20.59
#